data_AF-A0A182E6V9-F1
#
_entry.id   AF-A0A182E6V9-F1
#
_cell.length_a   1.000
_cell.length_b   1.000
_cell.length_c   1.000
_cell.angle_alpha   90.00
_cell.angle_beta   90.00
_cell.angle_gamma   90.00
#
_symmetry.space_group_name_H-M   'P 1'
#
loop_
_entity.id
_entity.type
_entity.pdbx_description
1 polymer ?
#
loop_
_entity_poly.entity_id
_entity_poly.type
_entity_poly.pdbx_seq_one_letter_code
_entity_poly.pdbx_strand_id
1 'polypeptide(L)'
;MSSKTISEISSKNIDNENAYATISYKKKAINGNITKFATLTKTQRQSAKLERLTSCRKREWLKSSTENGFLRLYAPIGSRSLIYPVTLQTTVQDICSILGFESFNLAARVYPLQLQNQILRNIGYETEAECMAIGDAAHLTHLFCFFIGRPEQTAGGGASNEILIAWCHVRKGRLLQKWIKRRCTLYNGTIRIEHDDGDEILLLSQYRVDVREGNRGKYLRLTDSSNIYNFHFEAIGEMNLWLTRLLQTQMAPVCDLSDQRLLLLPDELFSVGVIRQIVTLNLRRNSLQFRSSNQIQNPLLGWLDDIGRLRSLRSLNIADNSLYHFPIAVTHLSNLTELILSGNRISYIPKQIAELIKIKGDQIPDVLFTLKRIQHLEMAGNNIEVSALHSLSCIHVSKIDLRRNTLKRTMRLTSFICCALTELDIRDNENLHELDLSNLHTIQVIHCERLHLTSLQVNGTNLRYLYADDNELSQVIIMPVPIQLMIFSVSYNRFTSLPEWLTDLQYLETISAHHNNILYLPYRIFMNVNRLKNLHLHNNKIERLPDAIENCSLEVLSLHNNSIDMLPNKLLKAANKLKNLNVSHNQLKTLPPTNTTFDLNRLQFLRAARNFLDESIISIVVSCRRLRLLDLSYNQLKFFDDSCLNRLVTLEEVNLSANHLTSISTSFTQLPNLQVLRIHSNKITTIPDFSQSPQLLLLDISNNEFGNLDTNLCMAKTLKHLDLTCNYMLQVDTDNIKPKKQGQAVSVVNVGNECNCDTFHVGFSESAGQRNKLCIRQIRSNSNMKTIFGIIDGGFNDQIAAIVIKKLDDFFQKQDLINEHSLKMALIYAHEHLGQIGERLGAAAMLLKIEQYRLLYTSTGGIRAVLCRSGNALQLPNQAITITSEDYIQLRAGNATLNQDNLIDGICLSASSLGFSFLYPAVLPKSYQDVIKLTEDDEFVVIASTALWKYISPQDAVDNIRTIYNPQIAAKKLQDMVQAFEYVGNVSIIVVRFKRSREECCYQNKNQERSSTIMTKSTSPRSGLNMLRNIEERLEQISEAINKIDDDSSNNWKGSFNKLDLMPKNINSSWPSGSSIVSKNSTSRVVSPSNAPPDPHNDQESTHRSSIRKKIDMYDRLNTAAIIDSKKRFQRARLTLDEQLRLRTPEGKITKLYNV
;
A
#
# COMPACT_ATOMS: atom_id res chain seq x y z
N MET A 1 4.09 63.92 26.06
CA MET A 1 4.47 65.21 25.44
C MET A 1 5.74 65.73 26.10
N SER A 2 6.27 66.86 25.64
CA SER A 2 7.23 67.70 26.37
C SER A 2 6.57 68.41 27.56
N SER A 3 7.36 69.23 28.27
CA SER A 3 7.03 70.02 29.49
C SER A 3 6.74 69.25 30.78
N LYS A 4 7.31 69.75 31.87
CA LYS A 4 7.28 69.19 33.25
C LYS A 4 6.29 69.98 34.11
N THR A 5 5.78 69.36 35.17
CA THR A 5 5.84 69.93 36.54
C THR A 5 5.63 68.83 37.59
N ILE A 6 6.21 69.07 38.79
CA ILE A 6 5.77 68.66 40.15
C ILE A 6 5.27 67.21 40.30
N SER A 7 5.98 66.23 40.88
CA SER A 7 6.74 66.14 42.14
C SER A 7 5.90 66.15 43.42
N GLU A 8 5.60 64.96 43.98
CA GLU A 8 5.60 64.77 45.44
C GLU A 8 5.89 63.32 45.83
N ILE A 9 6.30 63.08 47.08
CA ILE A 9 6.85 61.82 47.58
C ILE A 9 6.24 61.47 48.94
N SER A 10 5.56 60.32 49.03
CA SER A 10 5.55 59.47 50.22
C SER A 10 5.35 58.01 49.78
N SER A 11 6.22 57.03 50.02
CA SER A 11 7.24 56.74 51.04
C SER A 11 6.73 55.92 52.24
N LYS A 12 7.66 55.13 52.81
CA LYS A 12 7.54 54.05 53.81
C LYS A 12 7.24 52.65 53.21
N ASN A 13 7.97 51.59 53.57
CA ASN A 13 9.12 51.52 54.51
C ASN A 13 10.09 50.35 54.24
N ILE A 14 11.38 50.63 54.45
CA ILE A 14 12.39 49.82 55.17
C ILE A 14 12.67 48.39 54.64
N ASP A 15 13.79 48.28 53.92
CA ASP A 15 15.00 47.50 54.27
C ASP A 15 14.88 46.14 54.98
N ASN A 16 15.56 45.11 54.46
CA ASN A 16 16.84 44.70 55.05
C ASN A 16 17.72 43.78 54.18
N GLU A 17 19.04 43.97 54.32
CA GLU A 17 20.13 42.97 54.37
C GLU A 17 20.43 42.02 53.18
N ASN A 18 21.59 42.30 52.54
CA ASN A 18 22.86 41.53 52.59
C ASN A 18 22.90 40.01 52.32
N ALA A 19 23.94 39.44 51.69
CA ALA A 19 25.09 39.98 50.94
C ALA A 19 25.88 38.83 50.23
N TYR A 20 26.91 39.19 49.44
CA TYR A 20 27.93 38.32 48.79
C TYR A 20 27.41 37.35 47.70
N ALA A 21 27.60 37.52 46.38
CA ALA A 21 28.71 38.03 45.54
C ALA A 21 29.88 37.05 45.31
N THR A 22 30.32 36.90 44.04
CA THR A 22 31.74 36.84 43.59
C THR A 22 31.89 36.71 42.05
N ILE A 23 32.29 37.81 41.42
CA ILE A 23 33.26 37.96 40.29
C ILE A 23 32.98 37.29 38.91
N SER A 24 33.44 37.98 37.86
CA SER A 24 33.34 37.64 36.43
C SER A 24 34.63 37.07 35.84
N TYR A 25 34.56 36.31 34.72
CA TYR A 25 35.67 36.18 33.76
C TYR A 25 35.25 35.54 32.41
N LYS A 26 35.66 36.17 31.28
CA LYS A 26 35.65 35.66 29.87
C LYS A 26 34.26 35.26 29.31
N LYS A 27 33.80 35.68 28.11
CA LYS A 27 34.39 36.39 26.96
C LYS A 27 35.37 35.59 26.08
N LYS A 28 34.97 34.41 25.60
CA LYS A 28 35.37 33.80 24.31
C LYS A 28 34.40 32.66 23.94
N ALA A 29 34.46 32.19 22.68
CA ALA A 29 33.72 31.05 22.11
C ALA A 29 32.17 31.13 22.08
N ILE A 30 31.64 31.76 21.02
CA ILE A 30 30.55 31.30 20.10
C ILE A 30 30.46 32.42 19.05
N ASN A 31 31.44 32.47 18.13
CA ASN A 31 31.52 33.53 17.12
C ASN A 31 32.42 33.15 15.92
N GLY A 32 32.33 31.89 15.46
CA GLY A 32 33.20 31.32 14.43
C GLY A 32 32.83 31.70 12.99
N ASN A 33 31.63 31.32 12.54
CA ASN A 33 31.32 31.28 11.10
C ASN A 33 30.37 32.39 10.59
N ILE A 34 30.31 33.53 11.28
CA ILE A 34 29.58 34.74 10.81
C ILE A 34 30.56 35.94 10.58
N THR A 35 31.81 35.81 11.02
CA THR A 35 32.80 36.90 11.04
C THR A 35 33.52 37.16 9.71
N LYS A 36 33.45 36.25 8.71
CA LYS A 36 33.95 36.55 7.34
C LYS A 36 33.16 37.67 6.63
N PHE A 37 31.91 37.95 7.03
CA PHE A 37 31.16 39.11 6.54
C PHE A 37 31.59 40.44 7.18
N ALA A 38 32.31 40.40 8.32
CA ALA A 38 32.78 41.60 9.01
C ALA A 38 34.09 42.16 8.41
N THR A 39 34.85 41.34 7.69
CA THR A 39 36.19 41.67 7.16
C THR A 39 36.20 42.31 5.76
N LEU A 40 35.05 42.50 5.13
CA LEU A 40 34.93 43.27 3.88
C LEU A 40 35.20 44.75 4.12
N THR A 41 36.01 45.36 3.24
CA THR A 41 36.48 46.74 3.35
C THR A 41 35.34 47.76 3.15
N LYS A 42 35.56 49.01 3.59
CA LYS A 42 34.50 50.04 3.62
C LYS A 42 33.92 50.34 2.22
N THR A 43 34.70 50.15 1.16
CA THR A 43 34.29 50.23 -0.26
C THR A 43 33.50 49.02 -0.72
N GLN A 44 33.89 47.78 -0.36
CA GLN A 44 33.10 46.57 -0.64
C GLN A 44 31.72 46.60 0.03
N ARG A 45 31.60 47.29 1.18
CA ARG A 45 30.30 47.52 1.84
C ARG A 45 29.39 48.53 1.13
N GLN A 46 29.87 49.28 0.13
CA GLN A 46 29.03 50.18 -0.67
C GLN A 46 28.39 49.47 -1.88
N SER A 47 29.04 48.47 -2.47
CA SER A 47 28.41 47.60 -3.48
C SER A 47 27.50 46.55 -2.84
N ALA A 48 27.90 45.95 -1.72
CA ALA A 48 27.12 44.94 -0.99
C ALA A 48 26.00 45.54 -0.10
N LYS A 49 25.33 46.62 -0.54
CA LYS A 49 24.31 47.32 0.26
C LYS A 49 22.96 46.60 0.21
N LEU A 50 22.90 45.43 0.86
CA LEU A 50 21.70 44.61 1.10
C LEU A 50 20.73 45.29 2.09
N GLU A 51 20.16 46.43 1.66
CA GLU A 51 18.92 46.94 2.22
C GLU A 51 17.84 45.84 2.07
N ARG A 52 16.97 45.68 3.08
CA ARG A 52 15.79 44.81 2.95
C ARG A 52 14.96 45.29 1.76
N LEU A 53 15.02 44.56 0.64
CA LEU A 53 14.32 44.91 -0.58
C LEU A 53 12.82 45.01 -0.30
N THR A 54 12.33 46.25 -0.33
CA THR A 54 10.90 46.56 -0.20
C THR A 54 10.12 45.93 -1.36
N SER A 55 8.85 45.63 -1.13
CA SER A 55 8.00 44.97 -2.13
C SER A 55 7.93 45.76 -3.46
N CYS A 56 8.13 47.08 -3.44
CA CYS A 56 8.24 47.91 -4.65
C CYS A 56 9.54 47.61 -5.42
N ARG A 57 10.71 47.68 -4.78
CA ARG A 57 12.00 47.41 -5.44
C ARG A 57 12.12 45.98 -5.99
N LYS A 58 11.46 45.00 -5.35
CA LYS A 58 11.36 43.65 -5.95
C LYS A 58 10.58 43.66 -7.27
N ARG A 59 9.43 44.34 -7.32
CA ARG A 59 8.63 44.49 -8.54
C ARG A 59 9.37 45.28 -9.62
N GLU A 60 10.20 46.24 -9.25
CA GLU A 60 11.06 47.00 -10.18
C GLU A 60 12.16 46.11 -10.79
N TRP A 61 12.85 45.30 -9.96
CA TRP A 61 13.87 44.35 -10.42
C TRP A 61 13.32 43.26 -11.37
N LEU A 62 12.14 42.71 -11.06
CA LEU A 62 11.46 41.73 -11.91
C LEU A 62 10.84 42.34 -13.18
N LYS A 63 10.77 43.68 -13.28
CA LYS A 63 10.27 44.38 -14.48
C LYS A 63 11.37 44.86 -15.42
N SER A 64 12.64 44.86 -15.00
CA SER A 64 13.74 45.40 -15.81
C SER A 64 14.38 44.39 -16.78
N SER A 65 14.20 43.09 -16.58
CA SER A 65 14.56 42.03 -17.54
C SER A 65 13.81 40.73 -17.20
N THR A 66 13.49 39.92 -18.21
CA THR A 66 12.97 38.55 -18.02
C THR A 66 14.03 37.58 -17.51
N GLU A 67 15.33 37.91 -17.61
CA GLU A 67 16.39 37.11 -17.00
C GLU A 67 16.52 37.30 -15.48
N ASN A 68 15.88 38.33 -14.90
CA ASN A 68 16.08 38.76 -13.51
C ASN A 68 15.20 37.98 -12.53
N GLY A 69 15.82 37.26 -11.59
CA GLY A 69 15.11 36.56 -10.53
C GLY A 69 15.68 36.80 -9.13
N PHE A 70 15.17 36.02 -8.18
CA PHE A 70 15.63 35.95 -6.80
C PHE A 70 15.84 34.50 -6.38
N LEU A 71 16.90 34.26 -5.58
CA LEU A 71 17.15 32.99 -4.91
C LEU A 71 17.04 33.17 -3.40
N ARG A 72 16.47 32.16 -2.72
CA ARG A 72 16.56 32.04 -1.26
C ARG A 72 17.73 31.13 -0.87
N LEU A 73 18.71 31.70 -0.17
CA LEU A 73 19.98 31.06 0.17
C LEU A 73 20.06 30.80 1.68
N TYR A 74 20.27 29.55 2.09
CA TYR A 74 20.24 29.11 3.49
C TYR A 74 21.65 28.94 4.08
N ALA A 75 21.82 29.27 5.36
CA ALA A 75 23.02 28.91 6.10
C ALA A 75 23.10 27.37 6.31
N PRO A 76 24.29 26.76 6.42
CA PRO A 76 24.46 25.31 6.57
C PRO A 76 23.68 24.67 7.74
N ILE A 77 23.37 25.47 8.78
CA ILE A 77 22.66 25.06 10.00
C ILE A 77 21.14 25.38 9.91
N GLY A 78 20.60 25.53 8.69
CA GLY A 78 19.17 25.57 8.31
C GLY A 78 18.32 26.76 8.80
N SER A 79 18.69 27.40 9.91
CA SER A 79 17.85 28.32 10.69
C SER A 79 17.85 29.79 10.22
N ARG A 80 18.60 30.13 9.17
CA ARG A 80 18.68 31.49 8.61
C ARG A 80 18.76 31.44 7.09
N SER A 81 17.97 32.27 6.42
CA SER A 81 17.95 32.42 4.97
C SER A 81 18.13 33.88 4.53
N LEU A 82 18.96 34.11 3.52
CA LEU A 82 19.06 35.35 2.75
C LEU A 82 18.16 35.26 1.50
N ILE A 83 17.77 36.41 0.94
CA ILE A 83 17.21 36.50 -0.41
C ILE A 83 18.18 37.33 -1.25
N TYR A 84 18.56 36.85 -2.43
CA TYR A 84 19.60 37.45 -3.26
C TYR A 84 19.14 37.59 -4.73
N PRO A 85 19.27 38.77 -5.37
CA PRO A 85 18.97 38.95 -6.79
C PRO A 85 20.02 38.26 -7.66
N VAL A 86 19.59 37.62 -8.74
CA VAL A 86 20.45 36.95 -9.73
C VAL A 86 19.84 37.02 -11.12
N THR A 87 20.63 36.69 -12.15
CA THR A 87 20.14 36.48 -13.53
C THR A 87 20.14 35.00 -13.91
N LEU A 88 19.46 34.63 -15.00
CA LEU A 88 19.53 33.28 -15.59
C LEU A 88 20.96 32.86 -15.97
N GLN A 89 21.86 33.81 -16.22
CA GLN A 89 23.26 33.57 -16.56
C GLN A 89 24.19 33.48 -15.34
N THR A 90 23.70 33.77 -14.13
CA THR A 90 24.52 33.77 -12.89
C THR A 90 24.82 32.33 -12.45
N THR A 91 26.10 31.97 -12.31
CA THR A 91 26.53 30.65 -11.84
C THR A 91 26.66 30.57 -10.32
N VAL A 92 26.74 29.36 -9.79
CA VAL A 92 27.17 29.11 -8.39
C VAL A 92 28.52 29.76 -8.09
N GLN A 93 29.47 29.71 -9.03
CA GLN A 93 30.80 30.31 -8.85
C GLN A 93 30.71 31.83 -8.66
N ASP A 94 29.87 32.52 -9.42
CA ASP A 94 29.70 33.98 -9.30
C ASP A 94 29.11 34.35 -7.94
N ILE A 95 28.08 33.62 -7.49
CA ILE A 95 27.45 33.80 -6.17
C ILE A 95 28.48 33.58 -5.05
N CYS A 96 29.28 32.51 -5.14
CA CYS A 96 30.36 32.22 -4.20
C CYS A 96 31.43 33.33 -4.18
N SER A 97 31.85 33.83 -5.34
CA SER A 97 32.85 34.89 -5.47
C SER A 97 32.36 36.25 -4.98
N ILE A 98 31.10 36.62 -5.24
CA ILE A 98 30.53 37.90 -4.80
C ILE A 98 30.23 37.90 -3.29
N LEU A 99 29.77 36.77 -2.74
CA LEU A 99 29.41 36.66 -1.32
C LEU A 99 30.58 36.19 -0.41
N GLY A 100 31.71 35.76 -0.97
CA GLY A 100 32.93 35.40 -0.24
C GLY A 100 32.90 34.01 0.40
N PHE A 101 32.34 33.01 -0.28
CA PHE A 101 32.15 31.65 0.23
C PHE A 101 32.85 30.57 -0.63
N GLU A 102 33.45 29.58 0.03
CA GLU A 102 34.31 28.55 -0.59
C GLU A 102 33.55 27.31 -1.09
N SER A 103 32.26 27.15 -0.78
CA SER A 103 31.44 26.02 -1.27
C SER A 103 29.94 26.32 -1.30
N PHE A 104 29.19 25.44 -1.96
CA PHE A 104 27.74 25.48 -2.13
C PHE A 104 27.20 24.04 -2.18
N ASN A 105 25.88 23.82 -2.09
CA ASN A 105 25.29 22.48 -2.27
C ASN A 105 25.07 22.04 -3.72
N LEU A 106 25.60 22.80 -4.69
CA LEU A 106 25.54 22.56 -6.13
C LEU A 106 26.97 22.70 -6.72
N ALA A 107 27.21 22.11 -7.89
CA ALA A 107 28.50 22.25 -8.57
C ALA A 107 28.71 23.68 -9.12
N ALA A 108 29.95 24.15 -9.15
CA ALA A 108 30.30 25.54 -9.44
C ALA A 108 29.78 26.10 -10.79
N ARG A 109 29.58 25.23 -11.79
CA ARG A 109 29.07 25.58 -13.14
C ARG A 109 27.53 25.47 -13.30
N VAL A 110 26.79 25.21 -12.22
CA VAL A 110 25.31 25.19 -12.26
C VAL A 110 24.77 26.61 -12.24
N TYR A 111 23.66 26.86 -12.95
CA TYR A 111 22.90 28.11 -12.94
C TYR A 111 21.69 27.96 -12.00
N PRO A 112 21.72 28.46 -10.75
CA PRO A 112 20.70 28.09 -9.77
C PRO A 112 19.32 28.67 -10.07
N LEU A 113 19.22 29.82 -10.75
CA LEU A 113 17.93 30.37 -11.18
C LEU A 113 17.29 29.54 -12.29
N GLN A 114 18.09 29.03 -13.25
CA GLN A 114 17.57 28.10 -14.27
C GLN A 114 17.05 26.82 -13.61
N LEU A 115 17.79 26.27 -12.64
CA LEU A 115 17.37 25.09 -11.88
C LEU A 115 16.09 25.36 -11.08
N GLN A 116 16.00 26.50 -10.37
CA GLN A 116 14.78 26.90 -9.65
C GLN A 116 13.57 27.02 -10.59
N ASN A 117 13.73 27.68 -11.74
CA ASN A 117 12.65 27.83 -12.72
C ASN A 117 12.29 26.48 -13.37
N GLN A 118 13.24 25.57 -13.58
CA GLN A 118 12.97 24.21 -14.05
C GLN A 118 12.18 23.39 -13.01
N ILE A 119 12.47 23.55 -11.72
CA ILE A 119 11.72 22.91 -10.63
C ILE A 119 10.27 23.42 -10.60
N LEU A 120 10.08 24.75 -10.65
CA LEU A 120 8.76 25.37 -10.64
C LEU A 120 7.95 25.00 -11.90
N ARG A 121 8.58 24.94 -13.08
CA ARG A 121 7.97 24.40 -14.31
C ARG A 121 7.54 22.94 -14.17
N ASN A 122 8.39 22.08 -13.61
CA ASN A 122 8.07 20.66 -13.40
C ASN A 122 6.97 20.44 -12.34
N ILE A 123 6.77 21.39 -11.43
CA ILE A 123 5.64 21.43 -10.47
C ILE A 123 4.34 21.89 -11.14
N GLY A 124 4.43 22.79 -12.13
CA GLY A 124 3.30 23.20 -12.97
C GLY A 124 3.20 24.70 -13.27
N TYR A 125 4.19 25.52 -12.90
CA TYR A 125 4.23 26.95 -13.25
C TYR A 125 4.68 27.16 -14.70
N GLU A 126 3.81 27.72 -15.53
CA GLU A 126 4.04 27.79 -16.97
C GLU A 126 4.80 29.05 -17.39
N THR A 127 4.49 30.21 -16.79
CA THR A 127 5.15 31.47 -17.14
C THR A 127 6.41 31.72 -16.31
N GLU A 128 7.38 32.43 -16.90
CA GLU A 128 8.57 32.89 -16.18
C GLU A 128 8.21 33.92 -15.12
N ALA A 129 7.19 34.75 -15.36
CA ALA A 129 6.70 35.74 -14.39
C ALA A 129 6.20 35.09 -13.09
N GLU A 130 5.48 33.97 -13.16
CA GLU A 130 5.06 33.21 -11.98
C GLU A 130 6.26 32.58 -11.25
N CYS A 131 7.16 31.91 -11.99
CA CYS A 131 8.36 31.31 -11.42
C CYS A 131 9.22 32.33 -10.65
N MET A 132 9.41 33.52 -11.25
CA MET A 132 10.20 34.61 -10.66
C MET A 132 9.47 35.31 -9.50
N ALA A 133 8.13 35.34 -9.51
CA ALA A 133 7.35 35.93 -8.43
C ALA A 133 7.31 35.05 -7.16
N ILE A 134 7.44 33.72 -7.29
CA ILE A 134 7.32 32.78 -6.16
C ILE A 134 8.65 32.17 -5.69
N GLY A 135 9.70 32.17 -6.53
CA GLY A 135 10.98 31.51 -6.22
C GLY A 135 11.71 31.99 -4.96
N ASP A 136 11.38 33.16 -4.41
CA ASP A 136 11.94 33.64 -3.15
C ASP A 136 11.11 33.31 -1.90
N ALA A 137 9.99 32.60 -2.05
CA ALA A 137 9.04 32.35 -0.98
C ALA A 137 9.59 31.46 0.14
N ALA A 138 9.14 31.70 1.37
CA ALA A 138 9.66 31.02 2.57
C ALA A 138 9.11 29.61 2.75
N HIS A 139 7.97 29.30 2.12
CA HIS A 139 7.27 28.02 2.28
C HIS A 139 7.73 26.94 1.31
N LEU A 140 8.60 27.23 0.34
CA LEU A 140 9.14 26.26 -0.62
C LEU A 140 10.31 25.42 -0.07
N THR A 141 10.66 25.58 1.22
CA THR A 141 11.79 24.91 1.90
C THR A 141 11.80 23.40 1.74
N HIS A 142 10.64 22.75 1.82
CA HIS A 142 10.49 21.30 1.70
C HIS A 142 10.63 20.79 0.26
N LEU A 143 10.57 21.67 -0.74
CA LEU A 143 10.71 21.33 -2.16
C LEU A 143 12.15 21.54 -2.64
N PHE A 144 12.77 22.67 -2.30
CA PHE A 144 14.17 22.94 -2.61
C PHE A 144 14.82 23.90 -1.62
N CYS A 145 16.11 23.66 -1.33
CA CYS A 145 16.95 24.56 -0.53
C CYS A 145 18.34 24.69 -1.15
N PHE A 146 18.76 25.94 -1.40
CA PHE A 146 20.13 26.27 -1.83
C PHE A 146 20.94 26.66 -0.60
N PHE A 147 21.97 25.88 -0.25
CA PHE A 147 22.78 26.10 0.94
C PHE A 147 24.10 26.80 0.59
N ILE A 148 24.41 27.84 1.36
CA ILE A 148 25.68 28.57 1.32
C ILE A 148 26.73 27.73 2.05
N GLY A 149 27.30 26.77 1.33
CA GLY A 149 28.18 25.73 1.84
C GLY A 149 27.57 24.33 1.70
N ARG A 150 28.34 23.30 2.01
CA ARG A 150 27.77 21.96 2.22
C ARG A 150 26.89 22.02 3.49
N PRO A 151 25.63 21.55 3.47
CA PRO A 151 24.84 21.42 4.69
C PRO A 151 25.51 20.40 5.60
N GLU A 152 25.89 20.81 6.81
CA GLU A 152 26.45 19.89 7.80
C GLU A 152 25.31 18.99 8.29
N GLN A 153 25.40 17.69 8.02
CA GLN A 153 24.68 16.74 8.85
C GLN A 153 25.20 16.90 10.28
N THR A 154 24.32 17.27 11.22
CA THR A 154 24.59 17.15 12.67
C THR A 154 24.50 15.69 13.12
N ALA A 155 25.22 14.82 12.40
CA ALA A 155 25.53 13.47 12.81
C ALA A 155 26.70 13.51 13.80
N GLY A 156 26.56 12.84 14.94
CA GLY A 156 27.71 12.54 15.80
C GLY A 156 28.60 11.53 15.10
N GLY A 157 29.58 11.99 14.33
CA GLY A 157 30.45 11.07 13.59
C GLY A 157 31.18 11.60 12.36
N GLY A 158 31.32 12.91 12.16
CA GLY A 158 32.31 13.41 11.20
C GLY A 158 33.72 12.96 11.63
N ALA A 159 34.40 12.18 10.79
CA ALA A 159 35.75 11.70 11.07
C ALA A 159 36.77 12.80 10.77
N SER A 160 37.11 13.63 11.74
CA SER A 160 38.20 14.58 11.59
C SER A 160 39.55 13.86 11.57
N ASN A 161 40.44 14.24 10.66
CA ASN A 161 41.85 13.82 10.66
C ASN A 161 42.69 14.63 11.66
N GLU A 162 42.07 14.99 12.80
CA GLU A 162 42.73 15.61 13.93
C GLU A 162 43.47 14.53 14.73
N ILE A 163 44.79 14.70 14.84
CA ILE A 163 45.62 13.90 15.74
C ILE A 163 45.25 14.31 17.17
N LEU A 164 44.57 13.42 17.89
CA LEU A 164 44.14 13.71 19.27
C LEU A 164 45.31 13.46 20.22
N ILE A 165 45.82 14.53 20.84
CA ILE A 165 46.91 14.47 21.82
C ILE A 165 46.36 14.84 23.19
N ALA A 166 46.59 14.01 24.20
CA ALA A 166 46.14 14.24 25.58
C ALA A 166 47.17 13.77 26.61
N TRP A 167 47.28 14.49 27.72
CA TRP A 167 48.06 14.07 28.89
C TRP A 167 47.17 13.31 29.87
N CYS A 168 47.04 12.00 29.69
CA CYS A 168 46.15 11.16 30.48
C CYS A 168 46.92 10.22 31.43
N HIS A 169 46.24 9.76 32.46
CA HIS A 169 46.76 8.73 33.35
C HIS A 169 46.56 7.35 32.72
N VAL A 170 47.66 6.66 32.43
CA VAL A 170 47.68 5.32 31.86
C VAL A 170 47.96 4.29 32.95
N ARG A 171 47.34 3.11 32.85
CA ARG A 171 47.57 1.94 33.71
C ARG A 171 47.47 0.64 32.92
N LYS A 172 48.57 -0.12 32.87
CA LYS A 172 48.65 -1.45 32.24
C LYS A 172 48.33 -2.55 33.27
N GLY A 173 47.65 -3.61 32.83
CA GLY A 173 47.28 -4.76 33.67
C GLY A 173 46.02 -4.55 34.55
N ARG A 174 45.73 -5.57 35.38
CA ARG A 174 44.42 -5.71 36.06
C ARG A 174 44.31 -5.00 37.41
N LEU A 175 45.23 -5.24 38.37
CA LEU A 175 44.99 -4.88 39.79
C LEU A 175 46.12 -4.16 40.53
N LEU A 176 47.42 -4.34 40.20
CA LEU A 176 48.53 -3.88 41.07
C LEU A 176 49.40 -2.73 40.55
N GLN A 177 49.42 -2.40 39.26
CA GLN A 177 50.26 -1.28 38.77
C GLN A 177 49.69 0.10 39.17
N LYS A 178 50.58 1.08 39.36
CA LYS A 178 50.21 2.49 39.62
C LYS A 178 49.72 3.17 38.34
N TRP A 179 48.92 4.24 38.48
CA TRP A 179 48.54 5.12 37.37
C TRP A 179 49.66 6.14 37.11
N ILE A 180 50.15 6.25 35.88
CA ILE A 180 51.24 7.15 35.48
C ILE A 180 50.70 8.15 34.46
N LYS A 181 50.97 9.46 34.61
CA LYS A 181 50.54 10.47 33.63
C LYS A 181 51.51 10.43 32.44
N ARG A 182 51.02 10.14 31.23
CA ARG A 182 51.80 10.09 29.99
C ARG A 182 51.13 10.93 28.91
N ARG A 183 51.93 11.47 27.98
CA ARG A 183 51.39 12.04 26.74
C ARG A 183 50.99 10.88 25.84
N CYS A 184 49.74 10.89 25.40
CA CYS A 184 49.19 9.89 24.51
C CYS A 184 48.67 10.56 23.24
N THR A 185 48.94 9.94 22.10
CA THR A 185 48.62 10.46 20.76
C THR A 185 47.84 9.42 19.98
N LEU A 186 46.59 9.73 19.64
CA LEU A 186 45.68 8.88 18.87
C LEU A 186 45.62 9.36 17.41
N TYR A 187 46.11 8.52 16.49
CA TYR A 187 46.08 8.76 15.04
C TYR A 187 46.01 7.44 14.25
N ASN A 188 45.40 7.46 13.06
CA ASN A 188 45.36 6.36 12.08
C ASN A 188 45.14 4.95 12.66
N GLY A 189 44.20 4.78 13.60
CA GLY A 189 43.92 3.47 14.20
C GLY A 189 44.95 3.00 15.22
N THR A 190 45.82 3.88 15.73
CA THR A 190 46.83 3.59 16.77
C THR A 190 46.76 4.60 17.93
N ILE A 191 47.11 4.14 19.13
CA ILE A 191 47.50 5.03 20.24
C ILE A 191 49.01 4.87 20.47
N ARG A 192 49.78 5.94 20.32
CA ARG A 192 51.15 6.05 20.80
C ARG A 192 51.13 6.57 22.23
N ILE A 193 51.72 5.82 23.16
CA ILE A 193 51.94 6.20 24.56
C ILE A 193 53.41 6.53 24.70
N GLU A 194 53.74 7.71 25.20
CA GLU A 194 55.14 8.12 25.34
C GLU A 194 55.74 7.63 26.67
N HIS A 195 56.95 7.07 26.60
CA HIS A 195 57.68 6.51 27.74
C HIS A 195 59.13 6.98 27.71
N ASP A 196 59.76 7.06 28.89
CA ASP A 196 61.12 7.60 29.03
C ASP A 196 62.17 6.69 28.38
N ASP A 197 61.87 5.39 28.27
CA ASP A 197 62.69 4.35 27.63
C ASP A 197 62.30 4.07 26.14
N GLY A 198 61.35 4.82 25.57
CA GLY A 198 60.86 4.67 24.20
C GLY A 198 59.38 4.25 24.08
N ASP A 199 58.70 4.76 23.05
CA ASP A 199 57.23 4.82 23.00
C ASP A 199 56.53 3.48 22.70
N GLU A 200 55.45 3.20 23.42
CA GLU A 200 54.59 2.02 23.21
C GLU A 200 53.42 2.35 22.26
N ILE A 201 53.32 1.62 21.14
CA ILE A 201 52.27 1.83 20.12
C ILE A 201 51.24 0.70 20.18
N LEU A 202 49.99 1.05 20.46
CA LEU A 202 48.85 0.12 20.50
C LEU A 202 48.04 0.20 19.20
N LEU A 203 47.94 -0.92 18.47
CA LEU A 203 47.10 -1.03 17.28
C LEU A 203 45.64 -1.34 17.67
N LEU A 204 44.72 -0.42 17.41
CA LEU A 204 43.35 -0.45 17.96
C LEU A 204 42.48 -1.61 17.46
N SER A 205 42.79 -2.20 16.30
CA SER A 205 42.06 -3.36 15.78
C SER A 205 42.14 -4.60 16.70
N GLN A 206 43.17 -4.67 17.54
CA GLN A 206 43.42 -5.77 18.49
C GLN A 206 42.69 -5.60 19.82
N TYR A 207 42.19 -4.40 20.15
CA TYR A 207 41.65 -4.09 21.48
C TYR A 207 40.15 -3.74 21.43
N ARG A 208 39.35 -4.46 22.22
CA ARG A 208 37.97 -4.05 22.55
C ARG A 208 38.00 -2.81 23.45
N VAL A 209 37.11 -1.85 23.21
CA VAL A 209 36.97 -0.62 24.01
C VAL A 209 35.71 -0.69 24.87
N ASP A 210 35.88 -0.64 26.19
CA ASP A 210 34.81 -0.44 27.18
C ASP A 210 35.03 0.90 27.90
N VAL A 211 33.96 1.60 28.33
CA VAL A 211 34.06 2.62 29.40
C VAL A 211 33.88 1.93 30.74
N ARG A 212 34.68 2.32 31.74
CA ARG A 212 34.58 1.82 33.11
C ARG A 212 34.65 2.98 34.11
N GLU A 213 34.22 2.72 35.33
CA GLU A 213 34.15 3.68 36.43
C GLU A 213 34.85 3.11 37.66
N GLY A 214 35.38 3.98 38.52
CA GLY A 214 36.12 3.60 39.72
C GLY A 214 36.58 4.81 40.52
N ASN A 215 37.50 4.62 41.47
CA ASN A 215 37.85 5.60 42.52
C ASN A 215 38.48 6.93 42.03
N ARG A 216 38.68 7.11 40.72
CA ARG A 216 39.09 8.38 40.09
C ARG A 216 38.04 8.93 39.10
N GLY A 217 36.83 8.38 39.11
CA GLY A 217 35.81 8.64 38.09
C GLY A 217 35.89 7.67 36.91
N LYS A 218 35.45 8.14 35.73
CA LYS A 218 35.39 7.33 34.51
C LYS A 218 36.73 7.26 33.78
N TYR A 219 36.95 6.15 33.10
CA TYR A 219 38.15 5.88 32.30
C TYR A 219 37.83 4.95 31.13
N LEU A 220 38.60 5.08 30.05
CA LEU A 220 38.53 4.18 28.90
C LEU A 220 39.37 2.94 29.19
N ARG A 221 38.85 1.76 28.85
CA ARG A 221 39.53 0.49 29.03
C ARG A 221 39.62 -0.25 27.70
N LEU A 222 40.85 -0.42 27.23
CA LEU A 222 41.21 -1.21 26.06
C LEU A 222 41.63 -2.62 26.52
N THR A 223 41.00 -3.66 25.96
CA THR A 223 41.26 -5.06 26.33
C THR A 223 41.47 -5.95 25.11
N ASP A 224 42.60 -6.66 25.11
CA ASP A 224 42.88 -7.83 24.28
C ASP A 224 42.80 -9.10 25.16
N SER A 225 42.87 -10.27 24.53
CA SER A 225 43.14 -11.58 25.12
C SER A 225 44.30 -11.58 26.13
N SER A 226 45.41 -10.93 25.81
CA SER A 226 46.64 -10.88 26.62
C SER A 226 46.75 -9.63 27.49
N ASN A 227 46.40 -8.46 26.94
CA ASN A 227 46.74 -7.16 27.52
C ASN A 227 45.52 -6.29 27.87
N ILE A 228 45.67 -5.46 28.90
CA ILE A 228 44.65 -4.49 29.33
C ILE A 228 45.33 -3.16 29.62
N TYR A 229 44.80 -2.10 29.02
CA TYR A 229 45.21 -0.72 29.25
C TYR A 229 44.00 0.10 29.71
N ASN A 230 44.23 1.00 30.66
CA ASN A 230 43.21 1.89 31.19
C ASN A 230 43.72 3.33 31.06
N PHE A 231 42.90 4.22 30.51
CA PHE A 231 43.21 5.62 30.21
C PHE A 231 42.20 6.53 30.90
N HIS A 232 42.65 7.31 31.88
CA HIS A 232 41.85 8.24 32.64
C HIS A 232 42.27 9.68 32.32
N PHE A 233 41.30 10.50 31.92
CA PHE A 233 41.50 11.88 31.44
C PHE A 233 41.00 12.86 32.50
N GLU A 234 41.69 14.00 32.64
CA GLU A 234 41.34 15.03 33.61
C GLU A 234 40.04 15.77 33.21
N ALA A 235 39.74 15.83 31.90
CA ALA A 235 38.48 16.34 31.38
C ALA A 235 37.62 15.22 30.78
N ILE A 236 36.37 15.08 31.24
CA ILE A 236 35.41 14.10 30.72
C ILE A 236 35.07 14.34 29.23
N GLY A 237 35.19 15.59 28.76
CA GLY A 237 35.01 15.95 27.34
C GLY A 237 36.07 15.33 26.43
N GLU A 238 37.35 15.34 26.85
CA GLU A 238 38.43 14.68 26.12
C GLU A 238 38.23 13.16 26.09
N MET A 239 37.85 12.58 27.23
CA MET A 239 37.52 11.14 27.32
C MET A 239 36.42 10.75 26.33
N ASN A 240 35.37 11.57 26.21
CA ASN A 240 34.25 11.32 25.29
C ASN A 240 34.64 11.52 23.81
N LEU A 241 35.53 12.48 23.52
CA LEU A 241 36.07 12.70 22.17
C LEU A 241 36.94 11.50 21.74
N TRP A 242 37.85 11.06 22.61
CA TRP A 242 38.66 9.86 22.41
C TRP A 242 37.79 8.61 22.25
N LEU A 243 36.78 8.41 23.12
CA LEU A 243 35.83 7.30 23.00
C LEU A 243 35.11 7.28 21.65
N THR A 244 34.67 8.44 21.17
CA THR A 244 33.97 8.56 19.89
C THR A 244 34.87 8.17 18.73
N ARG A 245 36.12 8.68 18.69
CA ARG A 245 37.10 8.31 17.65
C ARG A 245 37.51 6.83 17.75
N LEU A 246 37.64 6.29 18.97
CA LEU A 246 37.93 4.87 19.21
C LEU A 246 36.83 3.95 18.68
N LEU A 247 35.56 4.24 18.96
CA LEU A 247 34.43 3.45 18.48
C LEU A 247 34.29 3.51 16.95
N GLN A 248 34.59 4.64 16.31
CA GLN A 248 34.64 4.74 14.84
C GLN A 248 35.64 3.76 14.21
N THR A 249 36.78 3.47 14.86
CA THR A 249 37.76 2.50 14.33
C THR A 249 37.29 1.03 14.42
N GLN A 250 36.11 0.76 14.97
CA GLN A 250 35.56 -0.59 15.16
C GLN A 250 34.37 -0.89 14.21
N MET A 251 34.51 -0.55 12.93
CA MET A 251 33.45 -0.81 11.93
C MET A 251 32.98 -2.28 11.90
N ALA A 252 31.69 -2.44 11.63
CA ALA A 252 30.97 -3.71 11.66
C ALA A 252 31.20 -4.54 10.38
N PRO A 253 30.95 -5.87 10.40
CA PRO A 253 31.01 -6.71 9.20
C PRO A 253 29.89 -6.39 8.17
N VAL A 254 28.91 -5.59 8.56
CA VAL A 254 27.95 -4.94 7.67
C VAL A 254 28.31 -3.47 7.60
N CYS A 255 28.60 -2.98 6.40
CA CYS A 255 28.89 -1.58 6.12
C CYS A 255 27.77 -1.01 5.23
N ASP A 256 27.15 0.08 5.66
CA ASP A 256 26.16 0.79 4.87
C ASP A 256 26.65 2.21 4.57
N LEU A 257 26.74 2.50 3.28
CA LEU A 257 27.17 3.75 2.67
C LEU A 257 26.15 4.18 1.60
N SER A 258 24.88 3.77 1.72
CA SER A 258 23.85 4.18 0.77
C SER A 258 23.50 5.67 0.89
N ASP A 259 23.03 6.26 -0.20
CA ASP A 259 22.53 7.64 -0.28
C ASP A 259 23.58 8.74 0.04
N GLN A 260 24.86 8.37 0.17
CA GLN A 260 25.97 9.27 0.53
C GLN A 260 26.51 10.11 -0.65
N ARG A 261 25.98 9.93 -1.87
CA ARG A 261 26.37 10.65 -3.10
C ARG A 261 27.87 10.51 -3.46
N LEU A 262 28.48 9.37 -3.11
CA LEU A 262 29.88 9.06 -3.34
C LEU A 262 30.19 8.97 -4.84
N LEU A 263 31.20 9.71 -5.31
CA LEU A 263 31.80 9.54 -6.64
C LEU A 263 32.88 8.45 -6.63
N LEU A 264 33.54 8.29 -5.48
CA LEU A 264 34.59 7.33 -5.18
C LEU A 264 34.28 6.67 -3.84
N LEU A 265 34.64 5.39 -3.71
CA LEU A 265 34.65 4.62 -2.47
C LEU A 265 35.65 5.23 -1.47
N PRO A 266 35.34 5.30 -0.16
CA PRO A 266 36.29 5.77 0.84
C PRO A 266 37.55 4.89 0.91
N ASP A 267 38.73 5.52 1.06
CA ASP A 267 40.00 4.81 1.23
C ASP A 267 40.00 3.92 2.49
N GLU A 268 39.20 4.29 3.49
CA GLU A 268 38.98 3.55 4.73
C GLU A 268 38.38 2.14 4.51
N LEU A 269 37.70 1.88 3.39
CA LEU A 269 37.26 0.53 3.03
C LEU A 269 38.44 -0.40 2.68
N PHE A 270 39.56 0.18 2.24
CA PHE A 270 40.75 -0.54 1.78
C PHE A 270 41.91 -0.47 2.79
N SER A 271 41.91 0.51 3.70
CA SER A 271 42.99 0.79 4.65
C SER A 271 42.98 -0.12 5.91
N VAL A 272 42.65 -1.40 5.77
CA VAL A 272 42.68 -2.38 6.88
C VAL A 272 43.46 -3.62 6.49
N GLY A 273 44.66 -3.76 7.07
CA GLY A 273 45.45 -4.98 6.98
C GLY A 273 44.76 -6.14 7.72
N VAL A 274 44.47 -7.21 6.97
CA VAL A 274 44.30 -8.60 7.46
C VAL A 274 43.31 -8.79 8.63
N ILE A 275 42.06 -9.16 8.27
CA ILE A 275 41.03 -9.74 9.17
C ILE A 275 40.30 -8.73 10.10
N ARG A 276 39.80 -7.64 9.53
CA ARG A 276 38.35 -7.37 9.65
C ARG A 276 37.75 -7.27 8.26
N GLN A 277 36.96 -8.28 7.94
CA GLN A 277 36.49 -8.59 6.60
C GLN A 277 35.04 -8.11 6.46
N ILE A 278 34.79 -7.14 5.57
CA ILE A 278 33.42 -6.69 5.28
C ILE A 278 32.69 -7.83 4.57
N VAL A 279 31.52 -8.20 5.09
CA VAL A 279 30.70 -9.34 4.64
C VAL A 279 29.51 -8.84 3.83
N THR A 280 28.91 -7.72 4.25
CA THR A 280 27.84 -7.03 3.52
C THR A 280 28.24 -5.58 3.31
N LEU A 281 28.17 -5.10 2.08
CA LEU A 281 28.46 -3.72 1.71
C LEU A 281 27.29 -3.15 0.89
N ASN A 282 26.61 -2.14 1.45
CA ASN A 282 25.58 -1.38 0.76
C ASN A 282 26.15 -0.04 0.28
N LEU A 283 26.05 0.20 -1.03
CA LEU A 283 26.52 1.38 -1.77
C LEU A 283 25.42 1.94 -2.68
N ARG A 284 24.15 1.58 -2.43
CA ARG A 284 22.99 2.03 -3.20
C ARG A 284 22.92 3.57 -3.26
N ARG A 285 22.50 4.15 -4.39
CA ARG A 285 22.30 5.61 -4.58
C ARG A 285 23.55 6.46 -4.34
N ASN A 286 24.65 5.99 -4.87
CA ASN A 286 25.86 6.78 -5.06
C ASN A 286 26.04 7.08 -6.56
N SER A 287 27.14 7.72 -6.92
CA SER A 287 27.47 8.11 -8.30
C SER A 287 28.84 7.54 -8.67
N LEU A 288 29.08 6.27 -8.29
CA LEU A 288 30.41 5.66 -8.29
C LEU A 288 30.99 5.53 -9.71
N GLN A 289 32.28 5.82 -9.84
CA GLN A 289 32.98 5.86 -11.13
C GLN A 289 33.96 4.69 -11.33
N PHE A 290 34.09 4.27 -12.59
CA PHE A 290 35.15 3.39 -13.07
C PHE A 290 36.40 4.20 -13.47
N ARG A 291 37.58 3.60 -13.35
CA ARG A 291 38.85 4.20 -13.78
C ARG A 291 38.80 4.54 -15.28
N SER A 292 39.18 5.77 -15.63
CA SER A 292 39.35 6.15 -17.04
C SER A 292 40.49 5.35 -17.67
N SER A 293 40.29 4.84 -18.89
CA SER A 293 41.30 4.07 -19.66
C SER A 293 42.62 4.82 -19.83
N ASN A 294 42.60 6.15 -19.74
CA ASN A 294 43.76 7.01 -19.96
C ASN A 294 44.48 7.37 -18.65
N GLN A 295 44.05 6.84 -17.49
CA GLN A 295 44.59 7.16 -16.15
C GLN A 295 45.29 5.98 -15.45
N ILE A 296 45.80 5.01 -16.21
CA ILE A 296 46.47 3.79 -15.70
C ILE A 296 47.72 4.10 -14.83
N GLN A 297 48.29 5.30 -14.92
CA GLN A 297 49.57 5.66 -14.28
C GLN A 297 49.51 6.09 -12.79
N ASN A 298 48.34 6.09 -12.11
CA ASN A 298 48.25 6.48 -10.70
C ASN A 298 47.60 5.43 -9.78
N PRO A 299 48.20 5.09 -8.62
CA PRO A 299 47.77 4.02 -7.73
C PRO A 299 46.68 4.43 -6.71
N LEU A 300 46.08 5.62 -6.85
CA LEU A 300 45.02 6.10 -5.97
C LEU A 300 43.87 5.09 -5.89
N LEU A 301 43.42 4.81 -4.67
CA LEU A 301 42.31 3.91 -4.36
C LEU A 301 40.96 4.63 -4.57
N GLY A 302 39.86 3.97 -4.19
CA GLY A 302 38.52 4.56 -4.20
C GLY A 302 37.72 4.41 -5.50
N TRP A 303 38.24 3.78 -6.55
CA TRP A 303 37.44 3.53 -7.75
C TRP A 303 36.55 2.29 -7.57
N LEU A 304 35.45 2.18 -8.31
CA LEU A 304 34.60 0.99 -8.27
C LEU A 304 35.38 -0.29 -8.67
N ASP A 305 36.42 -0.14 -9.49
CA ASP A 305 37.36 -1.20 -9.85
C ASP A 305 38.17 -1.76 -8.67
N ASP A 306 38.37 -0.97 -7.60
CA ASP A 306 39.11 -1.42 -6.41
C ASP A 306 38.29 -2.36 -5.52
N ILE A 307 36.97 -2.47 -5.74
CA ILE A 307 36.08 -3.31 -4.91
C ILE A 307 36.48 -4.79 -4.90
N GLY A 308 37.13 -5.28 -5.96
CA GLY A 308 37.67 -6.64 -6.05
C GLY A 308 38.77 -6.97 -5.01
N ARG A 309 39.29 -5.96 -4.30
CA ARG A 309 40.17 -6.13 -3.13
C ARG A 309 39.42 -6.72 -1.93
N LEU A 310 38.12 -6.48 -1.81
CA LEU A 310 37.27 -6.86 -0.67
C LEU A 310 36.79 -8.33 -0.73
N ARG A 311 37.73 -9.27 -0.88
CA ARG A 311 37.50 -10.71 -1.16
C ARG A 311 36.60 -11.48 -0.17
N SER A 312 36.17 -10.85 0.92
CA SER A 312 35.28 -11.41 1.93
C SER A 312 33.79 -11.14 1.72
N LEU A 313 33.43 -10.24 0.81
CA LEU A 313 32.04 -9.86 0.56
C LEU A 313 31.21 -11.08 0.18
N ARG A 314 30.04 -11.18 0.83
CA ARG A 314 28.99 -12.17 0.57
C ARG A 314 27.73 -11.52 -0.01
N SER A 315 27.45 -10.28 0.39
CA SER A 315 26.37 -9.46 -0.16
C SER A 315 26.94 -8.10 -0.57
N LEU A 316 26.70 -7.71 -1.83
CA LEU A 316 27.10 -6.42 -2.39
C LEU A 316 25.89 -5.76 -3.05
N ASN A 317 25.48 -4.61 -2.53
CA ASN A 317 24.45 -3.78 -3.13
C ASN A 317 25.07 -2.52 -3.73
N ILE A 318 24.98 -2.39 -5.05
CA ILE A 318 25.44 -1.24 -5.85
C ILE A 318 24.29 -0.73 -6.75
N ALA A 319 23.05 -0.85 -6.25
CA ALA A 319 21.86 -0.36 -6.93
C ALA A 319 21.89 1.16 -7.16
N ASP A 320 21.10 1.64 -8.11
CA ASP A 320 20.84 3.07 -8.35
C ASP A 320 22.11 3.93 -8.57
N ASN A 321 23.21 3.35 -9.07
CA ASN A 321 24.47 4.04 -9.31
C ASN A 321 24.63 4.55 -10.76
N SER A 322 23.59 4.43 -11.59
CA SER A 322 23.59 4.78 -13.03
C SER A 322 24.71 4.12 -13.87
N LEU A 323 25.22 2.96 -13.45
CA LEU A 323 26.33 2.26 -14.12
C LEU A 323 25.90 1.73 -15.49
N TYR A 324 26.64 2.09 -16.56
CA TYR A 324 26.42 1.57 -17.92
C TYR A 324 27.11 0.23 -18.19
N HIS A 325 28.06 -0.15 -17.33
CA HIS A 325 28.91 -1.32 -17.52
C HIS A 325 28.87 -2.19 -16.26
N PHE A 326 28.87 -3.51 -16.45
CA PHE A 326 28.99 -4.45 -15.35
C PHE A 326 30.39 -4.30 -14.70
N PRO A 327 30.49 -4.18 -13.36
CA PRO A 327 31.77 -4.00 -12.68
C PRO A 327 32.61 -5.29 -12.72
N ILE A 328 33.54 -5.37 -13.67
CA ILE A 328 34.43 -6.54 -13.86
C ILE A 328 35.20 -6.87 -12.58
N ALA A 329 35.53 -5.88 -11.75
CA ALA A 329 36.18 -6.10 -10.46
C ALA A 329 35.44 -7.09 -9.53
N VAL A 330 34.12 -7.24 -9.66
CA VAL A 330 33.29 -8.20 -8.90
C VAL A 330 33.69 -9.66 -9.20
N THR A 331 34.29 -9.98 -10.34
CA THR A 331 34.71 -11.36 -10.67
C THR A 331 35.83 -11.89 -9.76
N HIS A 332 36.48 -11.01 -8.99
CA HIS A 332 37.49 -11.37 -7.99
C HIS A 332 36.90 -11.70 -6.60
N LEU A 333 35.59 -11.53 -6.39
CA LEU A 333 34.91 -11.69 -5.09
C LEU A 333 34.44 -13.13 -4.87
N SER A 334 35.39 -14.04 -4.62
CA SER A 334 35.16 -15.49 -4.50
C SER A 334 34.26 -15.96 -3.34
N ASN A 335 33.81 -15.06 -2.46
CA ASN A 335 32.84 -15.37 -1.39
C ASN A 335 31.42 -14.87 -1.69
N LEU A 336 31.18 -14.22 -2.83
CA LEU A 336 29.94 -13.50 -3.09
C LEU A 336 28.76 -14.46 -3.32
N THR A 337 27.73 -14.35 -2.49
CA THR A 337 26.49 -15.13 -2.57
C THR A 337 25.30 -14.31 -3.07
N GLU A 338 25.37 -12.98 -2.97
CA GLU A 338 24.31 -12.04 -3.32
C GLU A 338 24.90 -10.80 -3.99
N LEU A 339 24.35 -10.43 -5.15
CA LEU A 339 24.75 -9.26 -5.93
C LEU A 339 23.51 -8.49 -6.38
N ILE A 340 23.38 -7.24 -5.91
CA ILE A 340 22.26 -6.36 -6.24
C ILE A 340 22.78 -5.24 -7.15
N LEU A 341 22.40 -5.31 -8.42
CA LEU A 341 22.72 -4.39 -9.52
C LEU A 341 21.49 -3.58 -9.98
N SER A 342 20.37 -3.69 -9.28
CA SER A 342 19.08 -3.09 -9.61
C SER A 342 19.18 -1.57 -9.86
N GLY A 343 18.38 -1.02 -10.78
CA GLY A 343 18.33 0.42 -11.04
C GLY A 343 19.55 1.02 -11.77
N ASN A 344 20.44 0.20 -12.33
CA ASN A 344 21.57 0.63 -13.18
C ASN A 344 21.21 0.61 -14.69
N ARG A 345 22.16 0.97 -15.56
CA ARG A 345 21.97 1.10 -17.03
C ARG A 345 22.72 0.01 -17.79
N ILE A 346 22.92 -1.16 -17.17
CA ILE A 346 23.77 -2.24 -17.69
C ILE A 346 23.03 -3.00 -18.78
N SER A 347 23.63 -3.13 -19.97
CA SER A 347 23.07 -3.91 -21.08
C SER A 347 23.76 -5.25 -21.35
N TYR A 348 24.98 -5.45 -20.82
CA TYR A 348 25.82 -6.59 -21.12
C TYR A 348 26.45 -7.21 -19.87
N ILE A 349 26.37 -8.53 -19.76
CA ILE A 349 27.01 -9.34 -18.72
C ILE A 349 28.29 -9.95 -19.30
N PRO A 350 29.49 -9.62 -18.77
CA PRO A 350 30.76 -10.05 -19.33
C PRO A 350 30.98 -11.55 -19.13
N LYS A 351 31.51 -12.24 -20.14
CA LYS A 351 31.87 -13.68 -20.07
C LYS A 351 32.84 -13.99 -18.91
N GLN A 352 33.64 -12.99 -18.51
CA GLN A 352 34.50 -13.02 -17.33
C GLN A 352 33.74 -13.27 -16.01
N ILE A 353 32.41 -13.13 -15.96
CA ILE A 353 31.62 -13.51 -14.78
C ILE A 353 31.77 -15.01 -14.45
N ALA A 354 32.03 -15.86 -15.45
CA ALA A 354 32.38 -17.26 -15.26
C ALA A 354 33.73 -17.48 -14.55
N GLU A 355 34.59 -16.45 -14.44
CA GLU A 355 35.87 -16.53 -13.72
C GLU A 355 35.71 -16.60 -12.20
N LEU A 356 34.52 -16.30 -11.67
CA LEU A 356 34.12 -16.65 -10.29
C LEU A 356 34.21 -18.17 -10.02
N ILE A 357 34.31 -19.00 -11.07
CA ILE A 357 34.40 -20.46 -11.02
C ILE A 357 35.83 -20.94 -11.31
N LYS A 358 36.82 -20.05 -11.57
CA LYS A 358 38.19 -20.43 -11.96
C LYS A 358 38.99 -21.08 -10.82
N ILE A 359 38.81 -22.38 -10.68
CA ILE A 359 39.86 -23.29 -10.22
C ILE A 359 40.63 -23.77 -11.46
N LYS A 360 41.95 -23.61 -11.46
CA LYS A 360 42.84 -24.26 -12.45
C LYS A 360 43.24 -25.63 -11.91
N GLY A 361 42.89 -26.70 -12.63
CA GLY A 361 43.31 -28.07 -12.32
C GLY A 361 42.41 -29.08 -13.02
N ASP A 362 43.02 -30.00 -13.78
CA ASP A 362 42.30 -30.88 -14.73
C ASP A 362 41.64 -32.12 -14.08
N GLN A 363 41.30 -32.02 -12.78
CA GLN A 363 40.46 -33.00 -12.09
C GLN A 363 39.47 -32.24 -11.18
N ILE A 364 38.18 -32.57 -11.33
CA ILE A 364 37.04 -31.93 -10.65
C ILE A 364 36.45 -32.96 -9.67
N PRO A 365 36.73 -32.88 -8.35
CA PRO A 365 36.15 -33.79 -7.36
C PRO A 365 34.72 -33.38 -6.97
N ASP A 366 33.91 -34.33 -6.51
CA ASP A 366 32.50 -34.10 -6.11
C ASP A 366 32.32 -33.03 -5.01
N VAL A 367 33.38 -32.76 -4.23
CA VAL A 367 33.41 -31.65 -3.25
C VAL A 367 33.17 -30.28 -3.90
N LEU A 368 33.37 -30.12 -5.21
CA LEU A 368 33.13 -28.86 -5.91
C LEU A 368 31.65 -28.44 -5.99
N PHE A 369 30.71 -29.36 -5.69
CA PHE A 369 29.31 -29.01 -5.46
C PHE A 369 29.08 -28.21 -4.15
N THR A 370 30.05 -28.15 -3.22
CA THR A 370 29.91 -27.40 -1.95
C THR A 370 30.46 -25.97 -1.99
N LEU A 371 30.91 -25.46 -3.14
CA LEU A 371 31.38 -24.08 -3.28
C LEU A 371 30.23 -23.07 -3.28
N LYS A 372 30.39 -21.98 -2.52
CA LYS A 372 29.39 -20.91 -2.42
C LYS A 372 29.46 -19.98 -3.62
N ARG A 373 28.65 -20.31 -4.62
CA ARG A 373 28.42 -19.53 -5.86
C ARG A 373 27.38 -18.43 -5.58
N ILE A 374 27.23 -17.44 -6.49
CA ILE A 374 26.18 -16.41 -6.38
C ILE A 374 24.81 -17.10 -6.42
N GLN A 375 24.07 -17.06 -5.31
CA GLN A 375 22.75 -17.66 -5.16
C GLN A 375 21.64 -16.70 -5.59
N HIS A 376 21.83 -15.41 -5.31
CA HIS A 376 20.85 -14.34 -5.55
C HIS A 376 21.47 -13.25 -6.44
N LEU A 377 20.84 -12.98 -7.58
CA LEU A 377 21.26 -11.97 -8.55
C LEU A 377 20.09 -11.06 -8.89
N GLU A 378 20.06 -9.86 -8.30
CA GLU A 378 19.06 -8.85 -8.64
C GLU A 378 19.61 -7.92 -9.73
N MET A 379 18.90 -7.84 -10.86
CA MET A 379 19.22 -6.95 -11.98
C MET A 379 17.99 -6.17 -12.46
N ALA A 380 16.98 -6.01 -11.60
CA ALA A 380 15.76 -5.29 -11.90
C ALA A 380 16.03 -3.86 -12.39
N GLY A 381 15.38 -3.40 -13.45
CA GLY A 381 15.55 -2.04 -13.94
C GLY A 381 16.90 -1.79 -14.60
N ASN A 382 17.40 -2.73 -15.39
CA ASN A 382 18.59 -2.56 -16.24
C ASN A 382 18.18 -2.58 -17.73
N ASN A 383 19.15 -2.69 -18.64
CA ASN A 383 18.93 -2.71 -20.09
C ASN A 383 19.29 -4.10 -20.66
N ILE A 384 19.03 -5.16 -19.90
CA ILE A 384 19.46 -6.53 -20.22
C ILE A 384 18.54 -7.12 -21.28
N GLU A 385 19.15 -7.65 -22.35
CA GLU A 385 18.49 -8.51 -23.31
C GLU A 385 18.64 -10.00 -22.95
N VAL A 386 17.73 -10.84 -23.46
CA VAL A 386 17.81 -12.32 -23.37
C VAL A 386 19.18 -12.85 -23.82
N SER A 387 19.80 -12.20 -24.83
CA SER A 387 21.11 -12.54 -25.38
C SER A 387 22.26 -12.43 -24.34
N ALA A 388 22.17 -11.50 -23.39
CA ALA A 388 23.17 -11.34 -22.33
C ALA A 388 23.08 -12.44 -21.26
N LEU A 389 21.92 -13.10 -21.12
CA LEU A 389 21.74 -14.21 -20.18
C LEU A 389 22.57 -15.45 -20.56
N HIS A 390 22.97 -15.61 -21.83
CA HIS A 390 23.87 -16.68 -22.25
C HIS A 390 25.23 -16.66 -21.51
N SER A 391 25.72 -15.47 -21.08
CA SER A 391 26.92 -15.35 -20.23
C SER A 391 26.77 -15.99 -18.84
N LEU A 392 25.54 -16.28 -18.38
CA LEU A 392 25.27 -16.90 -17.08
C LEU A 392 25.33 -18.43 -17.11
N SER A 393 25.42 -19.06 -18.29
CA SER A 393 25.47 -20.54 -18.50
C SER A 393 26.41 -21.30 -17.55
N CYS A 394 27.55 -20.72 -17.20
CA CYS A 394 28.51 -21.34 -16.29
C CYS A 394 28.10 -21.26 -14.80
N ILE A 395 27.29 -20.27 -14.40
CA ILE A 395 27.02 -19.93 -13.00
C ILE A 395 25.76 -20.63 -12.50
N HIS A 396 25.87 -21.28 -11.34
CA HIS A 396 24.70 -21.83 -10.62
C HIS A 396 24.01 -20.72 -9.81
N VAL A 397 23.24 -19.86 -10.48
CA VAL A 397 22.35 -18.90 -9.82
C VAL A 397 21.01 -19.56 -9.51
N SER A 398 20.57 -19.50 -8.25
CA SER A 398 19.30 -20.09 -7.80
C SER A 398 18.10 -19.15 -7.89
N LYS A 399 18.34 -17.83 -7.78
CA LYS A 399 17.34 -16.76 -7.86
C LYS A 399 17.80 -15.63 -8.79
N ILE A 400 17.01 -15.29 -9.80
CA ILE A 400 17.30 -14.17 -10.71
C ILE A 400 16.08 -13.24 -10.78
N ASP A 401 16.31 -11.94 -10.56
CA ASP A 401 15.34 -10.87 -10.82
C ASP A 401 15.77 -10.05 -12.06
N LEU A 402 14.93 -10.10 -13.10
CA LEU A 402 15.05 -9.40 -14.38
C LEU A 402 13.90 -8.39 -14.60
N ARG A 403 13.15 -7.99 -13.57
CA ARG A 403 12.02 -7.04 -13.72
C ARG A 403 12.43 -5.76 -14.45
N ARG A 404 11.54 -5.14 -15.24
CA ARG A 404 11.82 -3.90 -16.00
C ARG A 404 13.17 -3.92 -16.75
N ASN A 405 13.43 -4.93 -17.56
CA ASN A 405 14.56 -4.97 -18.48
C ASN A 405 14.07 -4.83 -19.93
N THR A 406 14.99 -4.96 -20.89
CA THR A 406 14.68 -4.93 -22.33
C THR A 406 14.60 -6.35 -22.90
N LEU A 407 13.83 -7.22 -22.23
CA LEU A 407 13.55 -8.56 -22.71
C LEU A 407 12.64 -8.48 -23.95
N LYS A 408 13.09 -9.10 -25.05
CA LYS A 408 12.41 -9.07 -26.36
C LYS A 408 11.29 -10.12 -26.42
N ARG A 409 10.38 -9.93 -27.39
CA ARG A 409 9.13 -10.67 -27.66
C ARG A 409 9.07 -12.13 -27.20
N THR A 410 10.11 -12.92 -27.45
CA THR A 410 10.19 -14.33 -27.08
C THR A 410 11.37 -14.57 -26.14
N MET A 411 11.15 -15.12 -24.95
CA MET A 411 12.23 -15.62 -24.08
C MET A 411 12.15 -17.14 -23.93
N ARG A 412 13.23 -17.82 -24.35
CA ARG A 412 13.42 -19.27 -24.16
C ARG A 412 14.66 -19.49 -23.31
N LEU A 413 14.49 -20.12 -22.14
CA LEU A 413 15.61 -20.52 -21.28
C LEU A 413 15.80 -22.04 -21.32
N THR A 414 17.06 -22.47 -21.35
CA THR A 414 17.44 -23.88 -21.38
C THR A 414 18.28 -24.23 -20.16
N SER A 415 18.31 -25.52 -19.80
CA SER A 415 19.15 -26.05 -18.72
C SER A 415 20.63 -25.70 -18.89
N PHE A 416 21.11 -25.55 -20.14
CA PHE A 416 22.47 -25.09 -20.45
C PHE A 416 22.75 -23.63 -20.01
N ILE A 417 21.72 -22.77 -19.93
CA ILE A 417 21.85 -21.35 -19.57
C ILE A 417 21.63 -21.13 -18.07
N CYS A 418 20.75 -21.93 -17.44
CA CYS A 418 20.28 -21.70 -16.07
C CYS A 418 20.07 -23.01 -15.28
N CYS A 419 21.04 -23.92 -15.31
CA CYS A 419 20.96 -25.28 -14.74
C CYS A 419 20.53 -25.38 -13.27
N ALA A 420 20.75 -24.34 -12.45
CA ALA A 420 20.44 -24.34 -11.02
C ALA A 420 19.27 -23.41 -10.63
N LEU A 421 18.57 -22.83 -11.61
CA LEU A 421 17.56 -21.78 -11.37
C LEU A 421 16.30 -22.37 -10.73
N THR A 422 15.96 -21.87 -9.54
CA THR A 422 14.79 -22.27 -8.76
C THR A 422 13.70 -21.20 -8.70
N GLU A 423 14.06 -19.92 -8.86
CA GLU A 423 13.17 -18.78 -8.78
C GLU A 423 13.53 -17.75 -9.85
N LEU A 424 12.55 -17.37 -10.66
CA LEU A 424 12.69 -16.39 -11.73
C LEU A 424 11.61 -15.31 -11.59
N ASP A 425 12.05 -14.05 -11.47
CA ASP A 425 11.17 -12.88 -11.50
C ASP A 425 11.47 -12.04 -12.75
N ILE A 426 10.45 -11.85 -13.59
CA ILE A 426 10.57 -11.19 -14.89
C ILE A 426 9.46 -10.14 -15.11
N ARG A 427 8.72 -9.78 -14.07
CA ARG A 427 7.57 -8.85 -14.14
C ARG A 427 7.89 -7.48 -14.75
N ASP A 428 6.86 -6.78 -15.23
CA ASP A 428 6.97 -5.42 -15.75
C ASP A 428 7.98 -5.28 -16.94
N ASN A 429 8.15 -6.33 -17.76
CA ASN A 429 8.90 -6.31 -19.03
C ASN A 429 7.93 -6.17 -20.21
N GLU A 430 7.54 -4.93 -20.54
CA GLU A 430 6.46 -4.57 -21.50
C GLU A 430 6.55 -5.22 -22.91
N ASN A 431 7.73 -5.71 -23.30
CA ASN A 431 8.02 -6.22 -24.66
C ASN A 431 8.05 -7.76 -24.76
N LEU A 432 7.69 -8.51 -23.72
CA LEU A 432 7.82 -9.98 -23.63
C LEU A 432 6.45 -10.70 -23.72
N HIS A 433 6.12 -11.26 -24.89
CA HIS A 433 4.82 -11.88 -25.15
C HIS A 433 4.80 -13.42 -25.11
N GLU A 434 5.95 -14.07 -25.22
CA GLU A 434 6.05 -15.54 -25.30
C GLU A 434 7.18 -16.07 -24.39
N LEU A 435 6.87 -17.01 -23.51
CA LEU A 435 7.79 -17.54 -22.50
C LEU A 435 7.89 -19.08 -22.55
N ASP A 436 9.09 -19.59 -22.83
CA ASP A 436 9.40 -21.02 -22.84
C ASP A 436 10.47 -21.38 -21.80
N LEU A 437 10.03 -22.04 -20.73
CA LEU A 437 10.82 -22.59 -19.64
C LEU A 437 10.71 -24.13 -19.58
N SER A 438 10.25 -24.78 -20.65
CA SER A 438 10.00 -26.23 -20.72
C SER A 438 11.24 -27.08 -20.40
N ASN A 439 12.43 -26.49 -20.59
CA ASN A 439 13.73 -27.11 -20.41
C ASN A 439 14.35 -26.87 -19.02
N LEU A 440 13.67 -26.16 -18.11
CA LEU A 440 14.16 -25.85 -16.75
C LEU A 440 13.50 -26.72 -15.67
N HIS A 441 13.92 -27.97 -15.56
CA HIS A 441 13.37 -28.93 -14.56
C HIS A 441 13.64 -28.54 -13.09
N THR A 442 14.49 -27.55 -12.81
CA THR A 442 14.82 -27.06 -11.46
C THR A 442 13.88 -25.98 -10.93
N ILE A 443 13.03 -25.39 -11.78
CA ILE A 443 12.22 -24.23 -11.41
C ILE A 443 11.15 -24.60 -10.37
N GLN A 444 10.98 -23.74 -9.36
CA GLN A 444 10.03 -23.92 -8.25
C GLN A 444 9.07 -22.73 -8.12
N VAL A 445 9.57 -21.52 -8.39
CA VAL A 445 8.83 -20.25 -8.31
C VAL A 445 9.00 -19.51 -9.64
N ILE A 446 7.89 -19.04 -10.21
CA ILE A 446 7.88 -18.17 -11.39
C ILE A 446 7.00 -16.96 -11.10
N HIS A 447 7.58 -15.77 -11.24
CA HIS A 447 6.88 -14.49 -11.27
C HIS A 447 6.91 -13.92 -12.69
N CYS A 448 5.79 -14.05 -13.40
CA CYS A 448 5.58 -13.58 -14.76
C CYS A 448 4.31 -12.71 -14.89
N GLU A 449 3.92 -12.06 -13.80
CA GLU A 449 2.82 -11.08 -13.78
C GLU A 449 3.11 -9.81 -14.61
N ARG A 450 2.07 -9.20 -15.21
CA ARG A 450 2.13 -7.92 -15.95
C ARG A 450 3.11 -7.92 -17.13
N LEU A 451 2.87 -8.79 -18.11
CA LEU A 451 3.74 -8.96 -19.28
C LEU A 451 3.02 -8.97 -20.63
N HIS A 452 1.69 -9.01 -20.66
CA HIS A 452 0.92 -9.27 -21.89
C HIS A 452 1.36 -10.58 -22.60
N LEU A 453 1.68 -11.62 -21.81
CA LEU A 453 2.01 -12.95 -22.32
C LEU A 453 0.80 -13.57 -23.02
N THR A 454 1.00 -14.04 -24.24
CA THR A 454 0.02 -14.82 -25.02
C THR A 454 0.31 -16.32 -24.98
N SER A 455 1.55 -16.71 -24.68
CA SER A 455 2.02 -18.10 -24.61
C SER A 455 2.97 -18.32 -23.43
N LEU A 456 2.68 -19.33 -22.62
CA LEU A 456 3.49 -19.73 -21.46
C LEU A 456 3.67 -21.25 -21.43
N GLN A 457 4.93 -21.70 -21.50
CA GLN A 457 5.33 -23.11 -21.42
C GLN A 457 6.31 -23.32 -20.27
N VAL A 458 6.04 -24.25 -19.36
CA VAL A 458 6.77 -24.43 -18.10
C VAL A 458 7.04 -25.91 -17.80
N ASN A 459 8.21 -26.22 -17.26
CA ASN A 459 8.49 -27.55 -16.74
C ASN A 459 7.84 -27.76 -15.36
N GLY A 460 6.94 -28.72 -15.21
CA GLY A 460 6.21 -28.92 -13.95
C GLY A 460 6.95 -29.68 -12.85
N THR A 461 8.09 -30.32 -13.14
CA THR A 461 8.71 -31.36 -12.29
C THR A 461 8.93 -30.94 -10.82
N ASN A 462 9.34 -29.69 -10.59
CA ASN A 462 9.56 -29.14 -9.25
C ASN A 462 8.74 -27.86 -8.96
N LEU A 463 7.78 -27.53 -9.83
CA LEU A 463 7.01 -26.28 -9.73
C LEU A 463 6.11 -26.28 -8.50
N ARG A 464 6.22 -25.23 -7.69
CA ARG A 464 5.48 -25.05 -6.42
C ARG A 464 4.62 -23.78 -6.42
N TYR A 465 5.08 -22.73 -7.07
CA TYR A 465 4.41 -21.44 -7.13
C TYR A 465 4.47 -20.89 -8.56
N LEU A 466 3.30 -20.65 -9.14
CA LEU A 466 3.16 -19.99 -10.43
C LEU A 466 2.31 -18.74 -10.28
N TYR A 467 2.90 -17.59 -10.58
CA TYR A 467 2.23 -16.29 -10.66
C TYR A 467 2.33 -15.78 -12.09
N ALA A 468 1.20 -15.75 -12.79
CA ALA A 468 1.06 -15.35 -14.19
C ALA A 468 -0.09 -14.34 -14.37
N ASP A 469 -0.43 -13.61 -13.31
CA ASP A 469 -1.56 -12.68 -13.28
C ASP A 469 -1.33 -11.44 -14.17
N ASP A 470 -2.39 -10.87 -14.74
CA ASP A 470 -2.35 -9.68 -15.61
C ASP A 470 -1.57 -9.92 -16.91
N ASN A 471 -2.14 -10.77 -17.76
CA ASN A 471 -1.59 -11.25 -19.02
C ASN A 471 -2.71 -11.56 -20.04
N GLU A 472 -2.37 -12.08 -21.22
CA GLU A 472 -3.32 -12.39 -22.30
C GLU A 472 -3.54 -13.91 -22.50
N LEU A 473 -3.16 -14.74 -21.52
CA LEU A 473 -3.14 -16.19 -21.62
C LEU A 473 -4.56 -16.76 -21.70
N SER A 474 -4.81 -17.57 -22.72
CA SER A 474 -6.01 -18.42 -22.83
C SER A 474 -5.83 -19.80 -22.21
N GLN A 475 -4.58 -20.25 -22.09
CA GLN A 475 -4.14 -21.52 -21.51
C GLN A 475 -2.67 -21.42 -21.06
N VAL A 476 -2.21 -22.36 -20.24
CA VAL A 476 -0.81 -22.50 -19.84
C VAL A 476 -0.38 -23.96 -19.99
N ILE A 477 0.76 -24.18 -20.65
CA ILE A 477 1.27 -25.52 -20.96
C ILE A 477 2.30 -25.89 -19.87
N ILE A 478 1.94 -26.84 -19.00
CA ILE A 478 2.84 -27.37 -17.97
C ILE A 478 3.05 -28.87 -18.18
N MET A 479 4.29 -29.28 -18.44
CA MET A 479 4.66 -30.69 -18.64
C MET A 479 5.99 -31.01 -17.92
N PRO A 480 6.09 -32.14 -17.18
CA PRO A 480 5.01 -33.01 -16.73
C PRO A 480 4.01 -32.28 -15.80
N VAL A 481 2.93 -32.96 -15.39
CA VAL A 481 1.94 -32.40 -14.45
C VAL A 481 2.63 -31.94 -13.15
N PRO A 482 2.38 -30.71 -12.65
CA PRO A 482 3.12 -30.12 -11.54
C PRO A 482 2.64 -30.65 -10.17
N ILE A 483 2.96 -31.89 -9.85
CA ILE A 483 2.50 -32.58 -8.62
C ILE A 483 2.92 -31.91 -7.30
N GLN A 484 3.90 -30.99 -7.31
CA GLN A 484 4.34 -30.22 -6.13
C GLN A 484 3.65 -28.84 -5.99
N LEU A 485 2.73 -28.46 -6.89
CA LEU A 485 2.15 -27.12 -6.92
C LEU A 485 1.34 -26.82 -5.66
N MET A 486 1.63 -25.68 -5.03
CA MET A 486 0.96 -25.15 -3.85
C MET A 486 0.09 -23.92 -4.17
N ILE A 487 0.53 -23.08 -5.11
CA ILE A 487 -0.22 -21.90 -5.57
C ILE A 487 -0.23 -21.85 -7.10
N PHE A 488 -1.43 -21.70 -7.66
CA PHE A 488 -1.69 -21.45 -9.08
C PHE A 488 -2.43 -20.12 -9.23
N SER A 489 -1.76 -19.09 -9.75
CA SER A 489 -2.30 -17.74 -9.92
C SER A 489 -2.24 -17.33 -11.39
N VAL A 490 -3.41 -17.21 -12.02
CA VAL A 490 -3.63 -16.93 -13.45
C VAL A 490 -4.76 -15.92 -13.65
N SER A 491 -4.88 -14.96 -12.73
CA SER A 491 -5.92 -13.94 -12.71
C SER A 491 -5.72 -12.87 -13.78
N TYR A 492 -6.74 -12.10 -14.13
CA TYR A 492 -6.65 -11.05 -15.16
C TYR A 492 -6.05 -11.61 -16.48
N ASN A 493 -6.72 -12.61 -17.04
CA ASN A 493 -6.29 -13.34 -18.24
C ASN A 493 -7.53 -13.70 -19.10
N ARG A 494 -7.37 -14.60 -20.08
CA ARG A 494 -8.41 -14.99 -21.06
C ARG A 494 -8.83 -16.46 -20.98
N PHE A 495 -8.63 -17.13 -19.84
CA PHE A 495 -9.03 -18.54 -19.66
C PHE A 495 -10.55 -18.72 -19.79
N THR A 496 -10.98 -19.77 -20.47
CA THR A 496 -12.40 -20.21 -20.59
C THR A 496 -12.74 -21.41 -19.70
N SER A 497 -11.72 -22.15 -19.25
CA SER A 497 -11.81 -23.29 -18.33
C SER A 497 -10.50 -23.43 -17.57
N LEU A 498 -10.52 -24.07 -16.39
CA LEU A 498 -9.30 -24.43 -15.67
C LEU A 498 -8.77 -25.81 -16.09
N PRO A 499 -7.44 -26.07 -16.03
CA PRO A 499 -6.88 -27.38 -16.41
C PRO A 499 -7.34 -28.52 -15.48
N GLU A 500 -7.79 -29.63 -16.07
CA GLU A 500 -8.26 -30.84 -15.33
C GLU A 500 -7.23 -31.41 -14.35
N TRP A 501 -5.93 -31.32 -14.70
CA TRP A 501 -4.84 -31.83 -13.86
C TRP A 501 -4.71 -31.11 -12.51
N LEU A 502 -5.36 -29.95 -12.30
CA LEU A 502 -5.48 -29.32 -10.98
C LEU A 502 -6.19 -30.23 -9.96
N THR A 503 -7.07 -31.12 -10.42
CA THR A 503 -7.82 -32.02 -9.54
C THR A 503 -6.98 -33.15 -8.93
N ASP A 504 -5.80 -33.41 -9.49
CA ASP A 504 -4.90 -34.49 -9.05
C ASP A 504 -3.81 -33.99 -8.07
N LEU A 505 -3.79 -32.69 -7.74
CA LEU A 505 -2.70 -32.03 -7.00
C LEU A 505 -2.91 -32.04 -5.48
N GLN A 506 -2.28 -33.00 -4.81
CA GLN A 506 -2.41 -33.22 -3.35
C GLN A 506 -1.82 -32.11 -2.47
N TYR A 507 -0.98 -31.22 -3.03
CA TYR A 507 -0.28 -30.15 -2.31
C TYR A 507 -0.88 -28.76 -2.51
N LEU A 508 -1.88 -28.62 -3.38
CA LEU A 508 -2.45 -27.34 -3.80
C LEU A 508 -3.23 -26.68 -2.65
N GLU A 509 -2.87 -25.45 -2.28
CA GLU A 509 -3.49 -24.69 -1.19
C GLU A 509 -4.33 -23.51 -1.67
N THR A 510 -3.94 -22.86 -2.78
CA THR A 510 -4.62 -21.69 -3.35
C THR A 510 -4.73 -21.79 -4.87
N ILE A 511 -5.93 -21.56 -5.39
CA ILE A 511 -6.19 -21.26 -6.80
C ILE A 511 -6.74 -19.84 -6.91
N SER A 512 -6.08 -19.02 -7.71
CA SER A 512 -6.52 -17.67 -8.08
C SER A 512 -6.66 -17.57 -9.59
N ALA A 513 -7.89 -17.43 -10.07
CA ALA A 513 -8.21 -17.28 -11.49
C ALA A 513 -9.33 -16.25 -11.72
N HIS A 514 -9.39 -15.23 -10.86
CA HIS A 514 -10.38 -14.17 -10.94
C HIS A 514 -10.11 -13.21 -12.09
N HIS A 515 -11.14 -12.53 -12.63
CA HIS A 515 -11.05 -11.72 -13.85
C HIS A 515 -10.56 -12.57 -15.05
N ASN A 516 -11.36 -13.56 -15.42
CA ASN A 516 -11.16 -14.40 -16.61
C ASN A 516 -12.51 -14.57 -17.35
N ASN A 517 -12.57 -15.46 -18.34
CA ASN A 517 -13.80 -15.82 -19.05
C ASN A 517 -14.26 -17.26 -18.70
N ILE A 518 -13.97 -17.74 -17.49
CA ILE A 518 -14.21 -19.14 -17.11
C ILE A 518 -15.72 -19.43 -17.11
N LEU A 519 -16.12 -20.42 -17.91
CA LEU A 519 -17.49 -20.94 -17.98
C LEU A 519 -17.66 -22.16 -17.06
N TYR A 520 -16.67 -23.05 -17.04
CA TYR A 520 -16.74 -24.37 -16.39
C TYR A 520 -15.50 -24.65 -15.53
N LEU A 521 -15.70 -25.42 -14.47
CA LEU A 521 -14.66 -25.90 -13.56
C LEU A 521 -14.49 -27.43 -13.70
N PRO A 522 -13.26 -27.96 -13.53
CA PRO A 522 -13.01 -29.39 -13.48
C PRO A 522 -13.94 -30.13 -12.52
N TYR A 523 -14.56 -31.22 -12.97
CA TYR A 523 -15.66 -31.87 -12.24
C TYR A 523 -15.28 -32.32 -10.82
N ARG A 524 -14.01 -32.70 -10.61
CA ARG A 524 -13.49 -33.16 -9.31
C ARG A 524 -12.92 -32.06 -8.42
N ILE A 525 -13.03 -30.77 -8.76
CA ILE A 525 -12.36 -29.67 -8.03
C ILE A 525 -12.76 -29.55 -6.53
N PHE A 526 -13.88 -30.16 -6.14
CA PHE A 526 -14.36 -30.23 -4.75
C PHE A 526 -14.32 -31.64 -4.13
N MET A 527 -13.67 -32.62 -4.78
CA MET A 527 -13.52 -33.99 -4.29
C MET A 527 -12.13 -34.22 -3.70
N ASN A 528 -12.04 -34.63 -2.43
CA ASN A 528 -10.80 -35.06 -1.76
C ASN A 528 -9.64 -34.05 -1.77
N VAL A 529 -9.92 -32.79 -2.07
CA VAL A 529 -8.99 -31.64 -2.05
C VAL A 529 -8.62 -31.23 -0.61
N ASN A 530 -7.94 -32.13 0.10
CA ASN A 530 -7.65 -32.06 1.53
C ASN A 530 -6.78 -30.86 1.97
N ARG A 531 -6.11 -30.18 1.02
CA ARG A 531 -5.26 -29.00 1.27
C ARG A 531 -5.74 -27.69 0.66
N LEU A 532 -6.68 -27.72 -0.29
CA LEU A 532 -7.18 -26.51 -0.95
C LEU A 532 -7.97 -25.68 0.07
N LYS A 533 -7.43 -24.50 0.42
CA LYS A 533 -8.00 -23.56 1.41
C LYS A 533 -8.71 -22.41 0.71
N ASN A 534 -8.12 -21.91 -0.38
CA ASN A 534 -8.54 -20.68 -1.02
C ASN A 534 -8.88 -20.94 -2.50
N LEU A 535 -10.08 -20.57 -2.91
CA LEU A 535 -10.53 -20.64 -4.29
C LEU A 535 -11.15 -19.30 -4.70
N HIS A 536 -10.43 -18.55 -5.53
CA HIS A 536 -10.86 -17.24 -6.02
C HIS A 536 -11.18 -17.31 -7.51
N LEU A 537 -12.48 -17.29 -7.82
CA LEU A 537 -13.06 -17.45 -9.16
C LEU A 537 -14.02 -16.30 -9.50
N HIS A 538 -13.97 -15.21 -8.75
CA HIS A 538 -14.82 -14.04 -8.96
C HIS A 538 -14.51 -13.31 -10.28
N ASN A 539 -15.46 -12.50 -10.77
CA ASN A 539 -15.34 -11.82 -12.07
C ASN A 539 -15.04 -12.82 -13.21
N ASN A 540 -15.97 -13.75 -13.41
CA ASN A 540 -15.92 -14.80 -14.44
C ASN A 540 -17.34 -15.00 -15.03
N LYS A 541 -17.53 -16.06 -15.84
CA LYS A 541 -18.79 -16.38 -16.53
C LYS A 541 -19.34 -17.74 -16.10
N ILE A 542 -19.10 -18.13 -14.84
CA ILE A 542 -19.52 -19.44 -14.31
C ILE A 542 -21.03 -19.42 -14.10
N GLU A 543 -21.74 -20.35 -14.77
CA GLU A 543 -23.18 -20.57 -14.59
C GLU A 543 -23.47 -21.59 -13.49
N ARG A 544 -22.65 -22.64 -13.34
CA ARG A 544 -22.84 -23.71 -12.35
C ARG A 544 -21.53 -24.26 -11.81
N LEU A 545 -21.59 -24.78 -10.60
CA LEU A 545 -20.49 -25.48 -9.91
C LEU A 545 -20.70 -27.00 -9.95
N PRO A 546 -19.63 -27.82 -10.00
CA PRO A 546 -19.77 -29.28 -9.91
C PRO A 546 -20.44 -29.76 -8.62
N ASP A 547 -21.45 -30.64 -8.75
CA ASP A 547 -22.17 -31.25 -7.61
C ASP A 547 -21.34 -32.25 -6.79
N ALA A 548 -20.21 -32.70 -7.34
CA ALA A 548 -19.32 -33.69 -6.73
C ALA A 548 -18.46 -33.07 -5.63
N ILE A 549 -19.05 -32.88 -4.44
CA ILE A 549 -18.39 -32.32 -3.26
C ILE A 549 -18.20 -33.40 -2.18
N GLU A 550 -16.94 -33.68 -1.83
CA GLU A 550 -16.55 -34.65 -0.81
C GLU A 550 -15.21 -34.24 -0.16
N ASN A 551 -15.11 -34.30 1.17
CA ASN A 551 -13.90 -33.96 1.95
C ASN A 551 -13.29 -32.56 1.67
N CYS A 552 -14.11 -31.65 1.14
CA CYS A 552 -13.72 -30.29 0.77
C CYS A 552 -13.17 -29.50 1.98
N SER A 553 -11.92 -29.05 1.88
CA SER A 553 -11.18 -28.41 2.96
C SER A 553 -11.09 -26.87 2.86
N LEU A 554 -11.88 -26.25 1.97
CA LEU A 554 -11.89 -24.81 1.74
C LEU A 554 -12.17 -24.02 3.02
N GLU A 555 -11.43 -22.93 3.19
CA GLU A 555 -11.64 -21.88 4.19
C GLU A 555 -12.20 -20.59 3.55
N VAL A 556 -11.87 -20.32 2.28
CA VAL A 556 -12.31 -19.14 1.52
C VAL A 556 -12.79 -19.55 0.13
N LEU A 557 -14.00 -19.12 -0.22
CA LEU A 557 -14.60 -19.31 -1.55
C LEU A 557 -15.18 -17.98 -2.06
N SER A 558 -14.51 -17.36 -3.03
CA SER A 558 -14.93 -16.09 -3.66
C SER A 558 -15.42 -16.35 -5.09
N LEU A 559 -16.74 -16.25 -5.28
CA LEU A 559 -17.49 -16.53 -6.51
C LEU A 559 -18.27 -15.29 -7.01
N HIS A 560 -18.02 -14.11 -6.43
CA HIS A 560 -18.79 -12.91 -6.74
C HIS A 560 -18.66 -12.47 -8.20
N ASN A 561 -19.69 -11.82 -8.74
CA ASN A 561 -19.76 -11.43 -10.17
C ASN A 561 -19.52 -12.62 -11.12
N ASN A 562 -20.50 -13.52 -11.12
CA ASN A 562 -20.65 -14.66 -12.03
C ASN A 562 -22.15 -14.79 -12.39
N SER A 563 -22.55 -15.84 -13.09
CA SER A 563 -23.95 -16.08 -13.49
C SER A 563 -24.57 -17.27 -12.76
N ILE A 564 -24.18 -17.54 -11.51
CA ILE A 564 -24.55 -18.76 -10.81
C ILE A 564 -26.03 -18.76 -10.41
N ASP A 565 -26.78 -19.74 -10.90
CA ASP A 565 -28.22 -19.91 -10.61
C ASP A 565 -28.48 -20.66 -9.29
N MET A 566 -27.66 -21.66 -8.99
CA MET A 566 -27.72 -22.48 -7.77
C MET A 566 -26.32 -22.92 -7.31
N LEU A 567 -26.14 -23.06 -5.99
CA LEU A 567 -24.97 -23.71 -5.40
C LEU A 567 -25.28 -25.19 -5.08
N PRO A 568 -24.32 -26.12 -5.20
CA PRO A 568 -24.55 -27.53 -4.92
C PRO A 568 -25.08 -27.82 -3.51
N ASN A 569 -26.12 -28.66 -3.42
CA ASN A 569 -26.85 -28.98 -2.19
C ASN A 569 -25.99 -29.58 -1.05
N LYS A 570 -24.77 -30.04 -1.34
CA LYS A 570 -23.81 -30.58 -0.37
C LYS A 570 -22.79 -29.55 0.13
N LEU A 571 -22.65 -28.39 -0.51
CA LEU A 571 -21.55 -27.44 -0.29
C LEU A 571 -21.39 -27.05 1.19
N LEU A 572 -22.43 -26.48 1.81
CA LEU A 572 -22.43 -26.04 3.22
C LEU A 572 -22.58 -27.20 4.24
N LYS A 573 -22.67 -28.45 3.78
CA LYS A 573 -22.61 -29.64 4.64
C LYS A 573 -21.23 -30.28 4.65
N ALA A 574 -20.54 -30.27 3.50
CA ALA A 574 -19.22 -30.87 3.33
C ALA A 574 -18.07 -29.91 3.67
N ALA A 575 -18.16 -28.62 3.28
CA ALA A 575 -17.12 -27.62 3.49
C ALA A 575 -17.10 -27.06 4.92
N ASN A 576 -16.96 -27.93 5.93
CA ASN A 576 -17.02 -27.57 7.35
C ASN A 576 -15.88 -26.65 7.84
N LYS A 577 -14.84 -26.44 7.02
CA LYS A 577 -13.75 -25.49 7.29
C LYS A 577 -14.05 -24.07 6.80
N LEU A 578 -15.10 -23.86 6.01
CA LEU A 578 -15.39 -22.60 5.33
C LEU A 578 -15.64 -21.47 6.33
N LYS A 579 -14.87 -20.38 6.21
CA LYS A 579 -14.95 -19.16 7.04
C LYS A 579 -15.53 -18.00 6.25
N ASN A 580 -15.18 -17.90 4.96
CA ASN A 580 -15.59 -16.83 4.07
C ASN A 580 -16.30 -17.43 2.85
N LEU A 581 -17.56 -17.05 2.64
CA LEU A 581 -18.30 -17.32 1.41
C LEU A 581 -18.76 -16.00 0.82
N ASN A 582 -18.33 -15.72 -0.42
CA ASN A 582 -18.83 -14.57 -1.18
C ASN A 582 -19.41 -15.03 -2.52
N VAL A 583 -20.72 -14.90 -2.64
CA VAL A 583 -21.51 -15.24 -3.84
C VAL A 583 -22.31 -14.03 -4.32
N SER A 584 -21.88 -12.83 -3.94
CA SER A 584 -22.56 -11.58 -4.31
C SER A 584 -22.53 -11.33 -5.81
N HIS A 585 -23.56 -10.71 -6.38
CA HIS A 585 -23.70 -10.49 -7.81
C HIS A 585 -23.68 -11.83 -8.59
N ASN A 586 -24.74 -12.61 -8.37
CA ASN A 586 -25.07 -13.87 -9.04
C ASN A 586 -26.60 -13.93 -9.22
N GLN A 587 -27.15 -15.09 -9.61
CA GLN A 587 -28.58 -15.29 -9.88
C GLN A 587 -29.27 -16.18 -8.82
N LEU A 588 -28.69 -16.30 -7.62
CA LEU A 588 -29.13 -17.24 -6.60
C LEU A 588 -30.51 -16.87 -6.03
N LYS A 589 -31.43 -17.84 -6.01
CA LYS A 589 -32.74 -17.71 -5.34
C LYS A 589 -32.73 -18.20 -3.90
N THR A 590 -31.85 -19.15 -3.58
CA THR A 590 -31.67 -19.72 -2.24
C THR A 590 -30.19 -20.07 -2.01
N LEU A 591 -29.80 -20.35 -0.76
CA LEU A 591 -28.53 -21.01 -0.43
C LEU A 591 -28.75 -22.49 -0.08
N PRO A 592 -27.73 -23.36 -0.20
CA PRO A 592 -27.87 -24.77 0.13
C PRO A 592 -27.93 -24.97 1.66
N PRO A 593 -28.71 -25.95 2.16
CA PRO A 593 -28.91 -26.13 3.58
C PRO A 593 -27.63 -26.51 4.31
N THR A 594 -27.37 -25.86 5.45
CA THR A 594 -26.27 -26.18 6.37
C THR A 594 -26.48 -27.53 7.09
N ASN A 595 -25.45 -28.04 7.76
CA ASN A 595 -25.62 -29.13 8.73
C ASN A 595 -26.22 -28.58 10.05
N THR A 596 -27.41 -29.03 10.41
CA THR A 596 -28.17 -28.56 11.59
C THR A 596 -28.03 -29.46 12.82
N THR A 597 -27.55 -30.70 12.68
CA THR A 597 -27.48 -31.67 13.79
C THR A 597 -26.21 -31.56 14.62
N PHE A 598 -25.14 -30.98 14.07
CA PHE A 598 -23.86 -30.75 14.75
C PHE A 598 -23.31 -29.36 14.42
N ASP A 599 -22.83 -28.63 15.45
CA ASP A 599 -22.28 -27.26 15.34
C ASP A 599 -20.84 -27.27 14.77
N LEU A 600 -20.73 -27.77 13.53
CA LEU A 600 -19.49 -27.93 12.78
C LEU A 600 -19.20 -26.75 11.84
N ASN A 601 -20.17 -25.86 11.66
CA ASN A 601 -20.07 -24.71 10.75
C ASN A 601 -19.08 -23.66 11.29
N ARG A 602 -18.21 -23.14 10.42
CA ARG A 602 -17.16 -22.17 10.76
C ARG A 602 -17.31 -20.82 10.06
N LEU A 603 -18.41 -20.63 9.33
CA LEU A 603 -18.68 -19.44 8.53
C LEU A 603 -18.78 -18.20 9.42
N GLN A 604 -17.95 -17.20 9.10
CA GLN A 604 -17.85 -15.92 9.80
C GLN A 604 -18.23 -14.76 8.88
N PHE A 605 -18.00 -14.88 7.58
CA PHE A 605 -18.30 -13.86 6.58
C PHE A 605 -19.16 -14.47 5.48
N LEU A 606 -20.43 -14.04 5.41
CA LEU A 606 -21.36 -14.40 4.35
C LEU A 606 -21.75 -13.14 3.60
N ARG A 607 -21.35 -13.07 2.32
CA ARG A 607 -21.81 -12.04 1.39
C ARG A 607 -22.57 -12.69 0.25
N ALA A 608 -23.84 -12.36 0.13
CA ALA A 608 -24.73 -12.80 -0.95
C ALA A 608 -25.57 -11.62 -1.48
N ALA A 609 -25.01 -10.41 -1.43
CA ALA A 609 -25.65 -9.21 -1.94
C ALA A 609 -25.92 -9.33 -3.45
N ARG A 610 -26.94 -8.65 -3.98
CA ARG A 610 -27.24 -8.62 -5.43
C ARG A 610 -27.47 -10.02 -5.99
N ASN A 611 -28.47 -10.69 -5.44
CA ASN A 611 -29.01 -11.97 -5.88
C ASN A 611 -30.55 -11.87 -5.91
N PHE A 612 -31.26 -12.99 -6.03
CA PHE A 612 -32.72 -13.06 -5.99
C PHE A 612 -33.22 -13.78 -4.72
N LEU A 613 -32.52 -13.59 -3.59
CA LEU A 613 -32.84 -14.28 -2.33
C LEU A 613 -34.15 -13.76 -1.73
N ASP A 614 -34.99 -14.71 -1.31
CA ASP A 614 -36.20 -14.49 -0.51
C ASP A 614 -35.98 -14.88 0.98
N GLU A 615 -37.04 -14.85 1.79
CA GLU A 615 -36.97 -15.07 3.23
C GLU A 615 -36.57 -16.50 3.64
N SER A 616 -36.51 -17.46 2.71
CA SER A 616 -35.98 -18.82 2.98
C SER A 616 -34.55 -18.80 3.53
N ILE A 617 -33.77 -17.77 3.17
CA ILE A 617 -32.38 -17.54 3.60
C ILE A 617 -32.23 -17.48 5.12
N ILE A 618 -33.25 -17.01 5.85
CA ILE A 618 -33.18 -16.72 7.29
C ILE A 618 -32.84 -17.99 8.07
N SER A 619 -33.45 -19.12 7.70
CA SER A 619 -33.22 -20.43 8.33
C SER A 619 -31.76 -20.91 8.25
N ILE A 620 -31.07 -20.57 7.15
CA ILE A 620 -29.68 -20.94 6.86
C ILE A 620 -28.74 -19.99 7.62
N VAL A 621 -29.06 -18.69 7.63
CA VAL A 621 -28.30 -17.66 8.35
C VAL A 621 -28.33 -17.90 9.86
N VAL A 622 -29.51 -18.18 10.45
CA VAL A 622 -29.67 -18.52 11.88
C VAL A 622 -28.91 -19.79 12.28
N SER A 623 -28.67 -20.70 11.33
CA SER A 623 -27.85 -21.90 11.53
C SER A 623 -26.34 -21.61 11.54
N CYS A 624 -25.90 -20.46 11.00
CA CYS A 624 -24.49 -20.03 10.97
C CYS A 624 -24.08 -19.30 12.25
N ARG A 625 -24.12 -19.97 13.41
CA ARG A 625 -23.90 -19.39 14.77
C ARG A 625 -22.59 -18.62 15.01
N ARG A 626 -21.60 -18.73 14.11
CA ARG A 626 -20.30 -18.05 14.19
C ARG A 626 -20.19 -16.83 13.26
N LEU A 627 -21.28 -16.44 12.62
CA LEU A 627 -21.32 -15.34 11.67
C LEU A 627 -20.99 -14.01 12.37
N ARG A 628 -20.10 -13.24 11.74
CA ARG A 628 -19.62 -11.92 12.19
C ARG A 628 -20.04 -10.82 11.22
N LEU A 629 -20.08 -11.13 9.92
CA LEU A 629 -20.58 -10.24 8.87
C LEU A 629 -21.64 -10.96 8.03
N LEU A 630 -22.81 -10.34 7.91
CA LEU A 630 -23.89 -10.74 7.01
C LEU A 630 -24.19 -9.61 6.02
N ASP A 631 -24.05 -9.89 4.72
CA ASP A 631 -24.51 -8.99 3.66
C ASP A 631 -25.51 -9.70 2.73
N LEU A 632 -26.77 -9.26 2.80
CA LEU A 632 -27.89 -9.68 1.95
C LEU A 632 -28.48 -8.45 1.22
N SER A 633 -27.73 -7.37 1.04
CA SER A 633 -28.23 -6.17 0.36
C SER A 633 -28.61 -6.43 -1.11
N TYR A 634 -29.55 -5.67 -1.68
CA TYR A 634 -30.05 -5.87 -3.05
C TYR A 634 -30.57 -7.30 -3.30
N ASN A 635 -31.48 -7.77 -2.45
CA ASN A 635 -32.24 -9.01 -2.62
C ASN A 635 -33.76 -8.71 -2.55
N GLN A 636 -34.63 -9.71 -2.39
CA GLN A 636 -36.09 -9.57 -2.47
C GLN A 636 -36.81 -9.66 -1.11
N LEU A 637 -36.07 -9.52 0.01
CA LEU A 637 -36.58 -9.71 1.37
C LEU A 637 -37.65 -8.67 1.74
N LYS A 638 -38.87 -9.10 2.08
CA LYS A 638 -39.98 -8.24 2.56
C LYS A 638 -40.00 -8.14 4.09
N PHE A 639 -39.45 -9.15 4.77
CA PHE A 639 -39.19 -9.13 6.21
C PHE A 639 -37.89 -9.86 6.54
N PHE A 640 -37.33 -9.55 7.71
CA PHE A 640 -36.19 -10.27 8.28
C PHE A 640 -36.43 -10.40 9.79
N ASP A 641 -37.30 -11.35 10.14
CA ASP A 641 -37.74 -11.59 11.51
C ASP A 641 -37.71 -13.09 11.83
N ASP A 642 -36.91 -13.45 12.83
CA ASP A 642 -36.95 -14.75 13.50
C ASP A 642 -36.55 -14.54 14.96
N SER A 643 -37.39 -15.04 15.85
CA SER A 643 -37.13 -15.30 17.28
C SER A 643 -35.74 -15.86 17.61
N CYS A 644 -35.11 -16.59 16.68
CA CYS A 644 -33.82 -17.24 16.83
C CYS A 644 -32.62 -16.39 16.41
N LEU A 645 -32.80 -15.14 15.96
CA LEU A 645 -31.70 -14.23 15.62
C LEU A 645 -30.76 -13.97 16.81
N ASN A 646 -31.28 -14.05 18.04
CA ASN A 646 -30.50 -14.00 19.29
C ASN A 646 -29.39 -15.06 19.40
N ARG A 647 -29.40 -16.12 18.56
CA ARG A 647 -28.33 -17.13 18.48
C ARG A 647 -27.08 -16.62 17.78
N LEU A 648 -27.17 -15.55 17.01
CA LEU A 648 -26.06 -14.96 16.24
C LEU A 648 -25.23 -14.00 17.10
N VAL A 649 -24.81 -14.47 18.29
CA VAL A 649 -24.13 -13.64 19.30
C VAL A 649 -22.77 -13.08 18.85
N THR A 650 -22.18 -13.63 17.79
CA THR A 650 -20.92 -13.15 17.19
C THR A 650 -21.11 -12.06 16.12
N LEU A 651 -22.35 -11.69 15.79
CA LEU A 651 -22.65 -10.80 14.67
C LEU A 651 -22.23 -9.35 14.97
N GLU A 652 -21.33 -8.81 14.15
CA GLU A 652 -20.72 -7.48 14.29
C GLU A 652 -21.25 -6.50 13.23
N GLU A 653 -21.42 -6.96 11.99
CA GLU A 653 -21.94 -6.15 10.87
C GLU A 653 -23.10 -6.84 10.15
N VAL A 654 -24.16 -6.08 9.87
CA VAL A 654 -25.33 -6.50 9.11
C VAL A 654 -25.68 -5.47 8.03
N ASN A 655 -25.80 -5.94 6.79
CA ASN A 655 -26.30 -5.16 5.66
C ASN A 655 -27.52 -5.86 5.03
N LEU A 656 -28.69 -5.23 5.13
CA LEU A 656 -29.95 -5.62 4.48
C LEU A 656 -30.49 -4.49 3.58
N SER A 657 -29.65 -3.52 3.20
CA SER A 657 -30.04 -2.39 2.36
C SER A 657 -30.62 -2.81 1.00
N ALA A 658 -31.44 -1.97 0.39
CA ALA A 658 -32.01 -2.18 -0.94
C ALA A 658 -32.80 -3.49 -1.12
N ASN A 659 -33.52 -3.90 -0.07
CA ASN A 659 -34.50 -5.00 -0.11
C ASN A 659 -35.93 -4.39 -0.17
N HIS A 660 -36.93 -5.09 0.34
CA HIS A 660 -38.33 -4.66 0.41
C HIS A 660 -38.86 -4.63 1.85
N LEU A 661 -37.97 -4.50 2.84
CA LEU A 661 -38.29 -4.58 4.27
C LEU A 661 -39.26 -3.47 4.69
N THR A 662 -40.37 -3.82 5.36
CA THR A 662 -41.34 -2.86 5.92
C THR A 662 -41.11 -2.53 7.39
N SER A 663 -40.37 -3.39 8.09
CA SER A 663 -40.01 -3.28 9.52
C SER A 663 -38.72 -4.06 9.81
N ILE A 664 -38.19 -3.96 11.03
CA ILE A 664 -37.00 -4.68 11.46
C ILE A 664 -37.19 -5.24 12.89
N SER A 665 -36.77 -6.48 13.13
CA SER A 665 -37.02 -7.22 14.37
C SER A 665 -36.41 -6.55 15.61
N THR A 666 -37.11 -6.58 16.75
CA THR A 666 -36.57 -6.14 18.05
C THR A 666 -35.34 -6.96 18.47
N SER A 667 -35.18 -8.18 17.93
CA SER A 667 -34.02 -9.06 18.17
C SER A 667 -32.68 -8.38 17.87
N PHE A 668 -32.63 -7.43 16.91
CA PHE A 668 -31.40 -6.71 16.57
C PHE A 668 -30.86 -5.82 17.70
N THR A 669 -31.73 -5.27 18.56
CA THR A 669 -31.30 -4.38 19.66
C THR A 669 -30.62 -5.16 20.79
N GLN A 670 -30.83 -6.47 20.84
CA GLN A 670 -30.30 -7.40 21.86
C GLN A 670 -28.96 -8.04 21.46
N LEU A 671 -28.48 -7.85 20.22
CA LEU A 671 -27.25 -8.49 19.74
C LEU A 671 -26.02 -7.88 20.45
N PRO A 672 -25.21 -8.69 21.16
CA PRO A 672 -24.23 -8.16 22.11
C PRO A 672 -23.00 -7.51 21.46
N ASN A 673 -22.70 -7.85 20.20
CA ASN A 673 -21.51 -7.41 19.47
C ASN A 673 -21.83 -6.57 18.20
N LEU A 674 -23.11 -6.29 17.94
CA LEU A 674 -23.54 -5.55 16.74
C LEU A 674 -23.02 -4.11 16.79
N GLN A 675 -22.18 -3.77 15.82
CA GLN A 675 -21.53 -2.46 15.67
C GLN A 675 -22.06 -1.69 14.45
N VAL A 676 -22.49 -2.38 13.40
CA VAL A 676 -22.92 -1.77 12.13
C VAL A 676 -24.24 -2.39 11.68
N LEU A 677 -25.27 -1.56 11.50
CA LEU A 677 -26.53 -1.95 10.87
C LEU A 677 -26.84 -1.01 9.70
N ARG A 678 -26.92 -1.56 8.48
CA ARG A 678 -27.35 -0.86 7.27
C ARG A 678 -28.65 -1.48 6.77
N ILE A 679 -29.70 -0.67 6.69
CA ILE A 679 -31.05 -1.05 6.23
C ILE A 679 -31.66 0.03 5.32
N HIS A 680 -30.82 0.81 4.64
CA HIS A 680 -31.27 1.91 3.77
C HIS A 680 -31.93 1.42 2.48
N SER A 681 -32.68 2.27 1.80
CA SER A 681 -33.36 1.92 0.53
C SER A 681 -34.33 0.75 0.66
N ASN A 682 -35.01 0.65 1.79
CA ASN A 682 -36.11 -0.28 2.05
C ASN A 682 -37.43 0.51 2.14
N LYS A 683 -38.49 -0.11 2.66
CA LYS A 683 -39.82 0.50 2.87
C LYS A 683 -40.15 0.62 4.37
N ILE A 684 -39.12 0.85 5.18
CA ILE A 684 -39.25 0.79 6.63
C ILE A 684 -40.01 2.02 7.13
N THR A 685 -41.09 1.78 7.86
CA THR A 685 -41.95 2.84 8.44
C THR A 685 -41.74 3.01 9.95
N THR A 686 -41.16 2.01 10.62
CA THR A 686 -40.98 1.97 12.08
C THR A 686 -39.67 1.25 12.46
N ILE A 687 -39.07 1.62 13.59
CA ILE A 687 -37.88 0.99 14.16
C ILE A 687 -38.09 0.55 15.61
N PRO A 688 -37.37 -0.48 16.10
CA PRO A 688 -37.28 -0.79 17.52
C PRO A 688 -36.36 0.19 18.26
N ASP A 689 -36.39 0.16 19.60
CA ASP A 689 -35.52 0.99 20.44
C ASP A 689 -34.07 0.49 20.45
N PHE A 690 -33.22 1.12 19.64
CA PHE A 690 -31.77 0.92 19.66
C PHE A 690 -31.07 1.67 20.79
N SER A 691 -31.74 2.48 21.62
CA SER A 691 -31.09 3.28 22.68
C SER A 691 -30.32 2.44 23.72
N GLN A 692 -30.74 1.19 23.92
CA GLN A 692 -30.07 0.22 24.80
C GLN A 692 -29.06 -0.70 24.10
N SER A 693 -28.88 -0.59 22.78
CA SER A 693 -27.94 -1.43 22.03
C SER A 693 -26.50 -1.25 22.54
N PRO A 694 -25.77 -2.34 22.87
CA PRO A 694 -24.55 -2.23 23.65
C PRO A 694 -23.36 -1.66 22.87
N GLN A 695 -23.19 -2.07 21.59
CA GLN A 695 -21.99 -1.76 20.80
C GLN A 695 -22.27 -1.00 19.49
N LEU A 696 -23.51 -0.60 19.21
CA LEU A 696 -23.90 -0.02 17.93
C LEU A 696 -23.17 1.31 17.64
N LEU A 697 -22.31 1.33 16.63
CA LEU A 697 -21.48 2.48 16.22
C LEU A 697 -22.06 3.22 15.01
N LEU A 698 -22.67 2.50 14.07
CA LEU A 698 -23.27 3.03 12.85
C LEU A 698 -24.66 2.46 12.62
N LEU A 699 -25.62 3.35 12.40
CA LEU A 699 -26.99 3.04 12.00
C LEU A 699 -27.33 3.83 10.73
N ASP A 700 -27.56 3.14 9.63
CA ASP A 700 -28.00 3.74 8.36
C ASP A 700 -29.41 3.28 8.01
N ILE A 701 -30.35 4.23 8.13
CA ILE A 701 -31.78 4.07 7.84
C ILE A 701 -32.26 5.06 6.76
N SER A 702 -31.33 5.59 5.97
CA SER A 702 -31.62 6.51 4.85
C SER A 702 -32.54 5.88 3.79
N ASN A 703 -33.23 6.72 3.02
CA ASN A 703 -34.11 6.32 1.91
C ASN A 703 -35.10 5.21 2.30
N ASN A 704 -35.95 5.49 3.29
CA ASN A 704 -37.04 4.64 3.78
C ASN A 704 -38.34 5.46 3.84
N GLU A 705 -39.42 4.87 4.36
CA GLU A 705 -40.77 5.43 4.35
C GLU A 705 -41.17 6.03 5.73
N PHE A 706 -40.20 6.58 6.47
CA PHE A 706 -40.46 7.24 7.76
C PHE A 706 -41.19 8.59 7.59
N GLY A 707 -42.42 8.70 8.12
CA GLY A 707 -43.13 9.98 8.24
C GLY A 707 -42.83 10.73 9.54
N ASN A 708 -42.71 10.02 10.66
CA ASN A 708 -42.32 10.57 11.96
C ASN A 708 -41.42 9.55 12.67
N LEU A 709 -40.35 10.03 13.31
CA LEU A 709 -39.32 9.20 13.94
C LEU A 709 -38.86 9.86 15.24
N ASP A 710 -39.09 9.20 16.38
CA ASP A 710 -38.40 9.59 17.60
C ASP A 710 -36.91 9.23 17.49
N THR A 711 -36.08 10.24 17.26
CA THR A 711 -34.62 10.07 17.14
C THR A 711 -33.98 9.53 18.41
N ASN A 712 -34.64 9.61 19.58
CA ASN A 712 -34.13 9.00 20.80
C ASN A 712 -33.99 7.47 20.70
N LEU A 713 -34.90 6.82 19.96
CA LEU A 713 -34.88 5.37 19.68
C LEU A 713 -33.66 4.97 18.83
N CYS A 714 -33.17 5.85 17.96
CA CYS A 714 -31.93 5.62 17.19
C CYS A 714 -30.67 5.74 18.07
N MET A 715 -30.72 6.57 19.12
CA MET A 715 -29.54 7.15 19.76
C MET A 715 -28.96 6.27 20.88
N ALA A 716 -28.37 5.14 20.47
CA ALA A 716 -27.58 4.24 21.30
C ALA A 716 -26.40 4.95 22.00
N LYS A 717 -25.99 4.44 23.18
CA LYS A 717 -24.93 5.03 24.03
C LYS A 717 -23.54 5.03 23.38
N THR A 718 -23.34 4.22 22.35
CA THR A 718 -22.07 3.99 21.63
C THR A 718 -22.06 4.54 20.20
N LEU A 719 -23.18 5.12 19.73
CA LEU A 719 -23.36 5.57 18.36
C LEU A 719 -22.39 6.70 17.98
N LYS A 720 -21.89 6.64 16.75
CA LYS A 720 -20.99 7.64 16.14
C LYS A 720 -21.56 8.24 14.87
N HIS A 721 -22.28 7.43 14.08
CA HIS A 721 -22.82 7.81 12.78
C HIS A 721 -24.30 7.40 12.71
N LEU A 722 -25.16 8.37 12.38
CA LEU A 722 -26.59 8.17 12.11
C LEU A 722 -26.91 8.78 10.75
N ASP A 723 -27.36 7.97 9.81
CA ASP A 723 -27.75 8.46 8.49
C ASP A 723 -29.26 8.34 8.29
N LEU A 724 -29.89 9.51 8.10
CA LEU A 724 -31.32 9.70 7.89
C LEU A 724 -31.64 10.19 6.47
N THR A 725 -30.64 10.34 5.59
CA THR A 725 -30.77 11.02 4.29
C THR A 725 -31.88 10.44 3.41
N CYS A 726 -32.46 11.25 2.52
CA CYS A 726 -33.52 10.86 1.58
C CYS A 726 -34.80 10.24 2.18
N ASN A 727 -35.01 10.28 3.49
CA ASN A 727 -36.34 10.06 4.09
C ASN A 727 -37.23 11.28 3.84
N TYR A 728 -37.84 11.35 2.65
CA TYR A 728 -38.51 12.54 2.11
C TYR A 728 -39.80 12.93 2.86
N MET A 729 -40.41 12.01 3.60
CA MET A 729 -41.57 12.29 4.48
C MET A 729 -41.15 12.70 5.90
N LEU A 730 -39.86 12.57 6.24
CA LEU A 730 -39.40 12.68 7.63
C LEU A 730 -39.12 14.13 8.04
N GLN A 731 -40.03 14.70 8.83
CA GLN A 731 -39.83 15.99 9.47
C GLN A 731 -39.06 15.81 10.78
N VAL A 732 -37.74 16.02 10.77
CA VAL A 732 -36.87 15.98 11.96
C VAL A 732 -36.11 17.29 12.11
N ASP A 733 -36.30 17.95 13.25
CA ASP A 733 -35.46 19.05 13.71
C ASP A 733 -34.10 18.51 14.16
N THR A 734 -33.09 18.64 13.29
CA THR A 734 -31.72 18.16 13.58
C THR A 734 -31.00 18.96 14.66
N ASP A 735 -31.39 20.22 14.89
CA ASP A 735 -30.68 21.11 15.82
C ASP A 735 -30.98 20.73 17.28
N ASN A 736 -32.08 20.01 17.50
CA ASN A 736 -32.42 19.42 18.81
C ASN A 736 -31.79 18.04 19.09
N ILE A 737 -31.02 17.44 18.15
CA ILE A 737 -30.30 16.16 18.38
C ILE A 737 -29.05 16.40 19.24
N LYS A 738 -29.27 16.68 20.53
CA LYS A 738 -28.21 17.04 21.48
C LYS A 738 -27.26 15.86 21.74
N PRO A 739 -25.93 16.06 21.65
CA PRO A 739 -24.96 15.00 21.91
C PRO A 739 -25.03 14.57 23.39
N LYS A 740 -25.32 13.29 23.64
CA LYS A 740 -25.55 12.75 25.00
C LYS A 740 -24.31 12.78 25.92
N LYS A 741 -23.14 13.24 25.44
CA LYS A 741 -21.93 13.56 26.22
C LYS A 741 -21.11 14.70 25.58
N GLN A 742 -20.45 15.51 26.41
CA GLN A 742 -19.36 16.38 25.95
C GLN A 742 -18.26 15.53 25.28
N GLY A 743 -17.86 15.90 24.06
CA GLY A 743 -16.77 15.24 23.32
C GLY A 743 -17.17 14.08 22.40
N GLN A 744 -18.42 13.60 22.42
CA GLN A 744 -18.95 12.67 21.40
C GLN A 744 -19.95 13.39 20.50
N ALA A 745 -19.47 13.95 19.39
CA ALA A 745 -20.33 14.39 18.29
C ALA A 745 -20.77 13.14 17.50
N VAL A 746 -22.09 12.90 17.46
CA VAL A 746 -22.68 11.97 16.49
C VAL A 746 -22.77 12.71 15.16
N SER A 747 -22.21 12.16 14.08
CA SER A 747 -22.42 12.74 12.75
C SER A 747 -23.81 12.34 12.25
N VAL A 748 -24.75 13.28 12.34
CA VAL A 748 -26.04 13.20 11.65
C VAL A 748 -25.86 13.82 10.27
N VAL A 749 -26.13 13.06 9.21
CA VAL A 749 -26.17 13.62 7.85
C VAL A 749 -27.57 14.17 7.62
N ASN A 750 -27.69 15.50 7.48
CA ASN A 750 -28.98 16.20 7.51
C ASN A 750 -29.83 15.91 6.25
N VAL A 751 -31.15 15.95 6.42
CA VAL A 751 -32.19 15.67 5.43
C VAL A 751 -32.90 16.98 5.09
N GLY A 752 -32.92 17.39 3.82
CA GLY A 752 -33.77 18.50 3.35
C GLY A 752 -33.08 19.46 2.39
N ASN A 753 -31.89 19.97 2.74
CA ASN A 753 -31.14 20.86 1.85
C ASN A 753 -30.44 20.08 0.75
N GLU A 754 -31.17 19.83 -0.36
CA GLU A 754 -30.55 19.48 -1.64
C GLU A 754 -29.43 20.48 -1.98
N CYS A 755 -28.27 20.00 -2.45
CA CYS A 755 -27.27 20.88 -3.07
C CYS A 755 -27.70 21.26 -4.51
N ASN A 756 -28.94 21.72 -4.65
CA ASN A 756 -29.55 22.09 -5.92
C ASN A 756 -29.06 23.46 -6.37
N CYS A 757 -28.07 23.44 -7.27
CA CYS A 757 -27.97 24.50 -8.26
C CYS A 757 -29.12 24.36 -9.26
N ASP A 758 -29.47 25.43 -9.98
CA ASP A 758 -30.53 25.37 -11.01
C ASP A 758 -30.21 24.40 -12.15
N THR A 759 -28.94 24.00 -12.30
CA THR A 759 -28.40 23.18 -13.41
C THR A 759 -28.07 21.72 -13.08
N PHE A 760 -28.00 21.31 -11.81
CA PHE A 760 -27.69 19.92 -11.43
C PHE A 760 -28.18 19.54 -10.02
N HIS A 761 -28.26 18.23 -9.77
CA HIS A 761 -28.45 17.60 -8.45
C HIS A 761 -27.15 16.90 -8.02
N VAL A 762 -26.89 16.82 -6.71
CA VAL A 762 -25.66 16.19 -6.15
C VAL A 762 -26.02 15.19 -5.07
N GLY A 763 -25.30 14.07 -5.03
CA GLY A 763 -25.31 13.10 -3.95
C GLY A 763 -23.89 12.61 -3.62
N PHE A 764 -23.70 12.12 -2.41
CA PHE A 764 -22.40 11.70 -1.90
C PHE A 764 -22.54 10.51 -0.95
N SER A 765 -21.55 9.61 -0.97
CA SER A 765 -21.42 8.59 0.07
C SER A 765 -19.97 8.33 0.46
N GLU A 766 -19.75 8.00 1.72
CA GLU A 766 -18.44 7.79 2.33
C GLU A 766 -18.47 6.58 3.28
N SER A 767 -17.41 5.79 3.31
CA SER A 767 -17.15 4.84 4.41
C SER A 767 -15.80 5.12 5.02
N ALA A 768 -15.79 5.22 6.34
CA ALA A 768 -14.56 5.13 7.12
C ALA A 768 -13.94 3.74 6.90
N GLY A 769 -12.63 3.70 6.63
CA GLY A 769 -11.91 2.44 6.49
C GLY A 769 -11.55 1.81 7.83
N GLN A 770 -10.62 0.85 7.81
CA GLN A 770 -10.11 0.15 8.99
C GLN A 770 -9.90 1.07 10.21
N ARG A 771 -10.40 0.64 11.37
CA ARG A 771 -10.44 1.39 12.65
C ARG A 771 -11.36 2.63 12.64
N ASN A 772 -12.31 2.69 11.71
CA ASN A 772 -13.32 3.75 11.55
C ASN A 772 -12.69 5.14 11.43
N LYS A 773 -11.63 5.26 10.61
CA LYS A 773 -11.03 6.53 10.21
C LYS A 773 -11.44 6.92 8.79
N LEU A 774 -11.79 8.19 8.59
CA LEU A 774 -11.98 8.82 7.27
C LEU A 774 -10.64 9.39 6.78
N CYS A 775 -9.88 8.58 6.03
CA CYS A 775 -8.62 8.97 5.40
C CYS A 775 -8.80 9.55 3.99
N ILE A 776 -9.96 9.33 3.40
CA ILE A 776 -10.43 10.01 2.19
C ILE A 776 -11.44 11.07 2.61
N ARG A 777 -11.47 12.22 1.93
CA ARG A 777 -12.33 13.37 2.24
C ARG A 777 -12.85 14.04 0.96
N GLN A 778 -14.05 14.60 1.03
CA GLN A 778 -14.71 15.29 -0.07
C GLN A 778 -14.68 16.82 0.06
N ILE A 779 -14.54 17.52 -1.07
CA ILE A 779 -14.94 18.92 -1.23
C ILE A 779 -16.37 18.94 -1.76
N ARG A 780 -17.26 19.65 -1.07
CA ARG A 780 -18.67 19.82 -1.40
C ARG A 780 -18.94 21.30 -1.72
N SER A 781 -19.82 21.56 -2.69
CA SER A 781 -20.14 22.91 -3.20
C SER A 781 -20.85 23.77 -2.15
N ASN A 782 -20.08 24.48 -1.32
CA ASN A 782 -20.56 25.45 -0.34
C ASN A 782 -20.88 26.82 -0.95
N SER A 783 -21.42 27.76 -0.17
CA SER A 783 -21.76 29.14 -0.59
C SER A 783 -20.66 29.86 -1.36
N ASN A 784 -19.40 29.62 -0.98
CA ASN A 784 -18.19 30.26 -1.51
C ASN A 784 -17.49 29.40 -2.58
N MET A 785 -17.92 28.15 -2.78
CA MET A 785 -17.35 27.19 -3.76
C MET A 785 -18.46 26.64 -4.67
N LYS A 786 -19.32 27.52 -5.18
CA LYS A 786 -20.40 27.13 -6.08
C LYS A 786 -19.83 26.35 -7.27
N THR A 787 -20.41 25.19 -7.58
CA THR A 787 -20.06 24.30 -8.71
C THR A 787 -18.72 23.55 -8.61
N ILE A 788 -18.00 23.63 -7.48
CA ILE A 788 -16.74 22.91 -7.28
C ILE A 788 -16.97 21.65 -6.43
N PHE A 789 -16.39 20.54 -6.89
CA PHE A 789 -16.40 19.24 -6.24
C PHE A 789 -14.98 18.65 -6.25
N GLY A 790 -14.71 17.72 -5.34
CA GLY A 790 -13.43 17.02 -5.36
C GLY A 790 -13.31 15.93 -4.30
N ILE A 791 -12.30 15.07 -4.48
CA ILE A 791 -11.94 14.01 -3.54
C ILE A 791 -10.44 14.09 -3.28
N ILE A 792 -10.06 14.01 -2.00
CA ILE A 792 -8.68 13.94 -1.54
C ILE A 792 -8.50 12.60 -0.83
N ASP A 793 -7.57 11.78 -1.31
CA ASP A 793 -7.23 10.46 -0.78
C ASP A 793 -5.87 10.53 -0.06
N GLY A 794 -5.89 10.52 1.27
CA GLY A 794 -4.70 10.45 2.12
C GLY A 794 -4.18 9.03 2.38
N GLY A 795 -4.70 8.03 1.65
CA GLY A 795 -4.38 6.62 1.82
C GLY A 795 -4.76 6.11 3.21
N PHE A 796 -3.75 5.91 4.06
CA PHE A 796 -3.92 5.45 5.44
C PHE A 796 -3.85 6.58 6.48
N ASN A 797 -3.71 7.85 6.05
CA ASN A 797 -3.50 8.99 6.95
C ASN A 797 -4.66 10.00 6.85
N ASP A 798 -5.38 10.18 7.95
CA ASP A 798 -6.50 11.11 8.10
C ASP A 798 -6.09 12.59 8.28
N GLN A 799 -4.83 12.86 8.64
CA GLN A 799 -4.34 14.22 8.88
C GLN A 799 -3.99 14.93 7.57
N ILE A 800 -3.30 14.25 6.65
CA ILE A 800 -2.87 14.86 5.37
C ILE A 800 -4.08 15.29 4.53
N ALA A 801 -5.12 14.46 4.42
CA ALA A 801 -6.34 14.81 3.68
C ALA A 801 -7.09 16.01 4.29
N ALA A 802 -7.15 16.10 5.61
CA ALA A 802 -7.76 17.23 6.31
C ALA A 802 -6.96 18.54 6.13
N ILE A 803 -5.63 18.46 6.08
CA ILE A 803 -4.75 19.62 5.82
C ILE A 803 -4.89 20.09 4.36
N VAL A 804 -4.90 19.17 3.39
CA VAL A 804 -5.08 19.50 1.96
C VAL A 804 -6.40 20.21 1.73
N ILE A 805 -7.53 19.69 2.24
CA ILE A 805 -8.82 20.39 2.13
C ILE A 805 -8.75 21.78 2.76
N LYS A 806 -8.22 21.92 3.98
CA LYS A 806 -8.08 23.24 4.61
C LYS A 806 -7.23 24.20 3.77
N LYS A 807 -6.24 23.72 3.01
CA LYS A 807 -5.45 24.57 2.10
C LYS A 807 -6.15 24.91 0.79
N LEU A 808 -7.08 24.08 0.34
CA LEU A 808 -7.97 24.41 -0.76
C LEU A 808 -9.07 25.39 -0.31
N ASP A 809 -9.64 25.22 0.89
CA ASP A 809 -10.53 26.20 1.53
C ASP A 809 -9.83 27.56 1.71
N ASP A 810 -8.62 27.57 2.29
CA ASP A 810 -7.78 28.76 2.44
C ASP A 810 -7.50 29.43 1.08
N PHE A 811 -7.49 28.71 -0.04
CA PHE A 811 -7.22 29.25 -1.38
C PHE A 811 -8.47 29.85 -2.03
N PHE A 812 -9.56 29.08 -2.12
CA PHE A 812 -10.79 29.53 -2.76
C PHE A 812 -11.48 30.68 -2.01
N GLN A 813 -11.29 30.81 -0.70
CA GLN A 813 -11.72 32.00 0.06
C GLN A 813 -10.97 33.30 -0.29
N LYS A 814 -9.88 33.23 -1.07
CA LYS A 814 -9.04 34.39 -1.45
C LYS A 814 -9.11 34.74 -2.95
N GLN A 815 -9.95 34.07 -3.74
CA GLN A 815 -10.10 34.36 -5.18
C GLN A 815 -11.50 34.85 -5.50
N ASP A 816 -11.62 36.10 -5.97
CA ASP A 816 -12.89 36.69 -6.39
C ASP A 816 -13.44 36.07 -7.69
N LEU A 817 -12.55 35.59 -8.58
CA LEU A 817 -12.89 34.76 -9.74
C LEU A 817 -11.99 33.51 -9.78
N ILE A 818 -12.60 32.38 -10.11
CA ILE A 818 -11.95 31.08 -10.22
C ILE A 818 -11.89 30.72 -11.71
N ASN A 819 -10.74 30.97 -12.36
CA ASN A 819 -10.55 30.75 -13.79
C ASN A 819 -10.15 29.29 -14.09
N GLU A 820 -9.99 28.93 -15.37
CA GLU A 820 -9.61 27.57 -15.78
C GLU A 820 -8.29 27.12 -15.11
N HIS A 821 -7.28 27.99 -15.00
CA HIS A 821 -6.03 27.71 -14.29
C HIS A 821 -6.15 27.67 -12.75
N SER A 822 -7.21 28.22 -12.15
CA SER A 822 -7.34 28.32 -10.69
C SER A 822 -7.43 26.96 -10.00
N LEU A 823 -7.95 25.91 -10.66
CA LEU A 823 -7.99 24.55 -10.08
C LEU A 823 -6.60 23.94 -9.94
N LYS A 824 -5.78 24.04 -11.00
CA LYS A 824 -4.38 23.60 -11.02
C LYS A 824 -3.56 24.38 -9.99
N MET A 825 -3.73 25.70 -9.94
CA MET A 825 -3.07 26.55 -8.95
C MET A 825 -3.54 26.28 -7.51
N ALA A 826 -4.78 25.83 -7.30
CA ALA A 826 -5.24 25.38 -5.97
C ALA A 826 -4.50 24.12 -5.51
N LEU A 827 -4.29 23.13 -6.39
CA LEU A 827 -3.52 21.92 -6.07
C LEU A 827 -2.04 22.23 -5.79
N ILE A 828 -1.42 23.10 -6.58
CA ILE A 828 -0.04 23.55 -6.37
C ILE A 828 0.07 24.33 -5.05
N TYR A 829 -0.84 25.29 -4.79
CA TYR A 829 -0.91 26.02 -3.52
C TYR A 829 -1.07 25.08 -2.31
N ALA A 830 -1.91 24.04 -2.43
CA ALA A 830 -2.08 23.06 -1.37
C ALA A 830 -0.77 22.31 -1.09
N HIS A 831 -0.06 21.82 -2.13
CA HIS A 831 1.24 21.15 -2.01
C HIS A 831 2.32 22.04 -1.38
N GLU A 832 2.40 23.29 -1.81
CA GLU A 832 3.29 24.31 -1.27
C GLU A 832 3.06 24.58 0.23
N HIS A 833 1.82 24.46 0.70
CA HIS A 833 1.45 24.79 2.09
C HIS A 833 1.35 23.56 3.01
N LEU A 834 1.85 22.39 2.59
CA LEU A 834 1.98 21.19 3.44
C LEU A 834 3.19 21.22 4.39
N GLY A 835 4.29 21.89 3.99
CA GLY A 835 5.55 21.96 4.74
C GLY A 835 6.06 20.60 5.23
N GLN A 836 6.50 20.53 6.49
CA GLN A 836 7.07 19.32 7.12
C GLN A 836 6.17 18.09 7.11
N ILE A 837 4.85 18.28 6.97
CA ILE A 837 3.90 17.15 6.88
C ILE A 837 3.91 16.59 5.46
N GLY A 838 3.98 17.47 4.44
CA GLY A 838 4.15 17.11 3.03
C GLY A 838 5.56 16.71 2.61
N GLU A 839 6.56 16.84 3.49
CA GLU A 839 7.83 16.13 3.34
C GLU A 839 7.57 14.62 3.33
N ARG A 840 6.97 14.10 4.41
CA ARG A 840 6.89 12.65 4.71
C ARG A 840 5.62 11.96 4.26
N LEU A 841 4.53 12.71 4.15
CA LEU A 841 3.22 12.21 3.75
C LEU A 841 2.85 12.80 2.40
N GLY A 842 1.95 12.10 1.70
CA GLY A 842 1.31 12.62 0.52
C GLY A 842 -0.14 12.18 0.40
N ALA A 843 -0.80 12.70 -0.62
CA ALA A 843 -2.18 12.42 -0.97
C ALA A 843 -2.36 12.42 -2.50
N ALA A 844 -3.39 11.74 -2.98
CA ALA A 844 -3.94 12.01 -4.30
C ALA A 844 -5.10 13.01 -4.16
N ALA A 845 -5.35 13.82 -5.19
CA ALA A 845 -6.48 14.74 -5.24
C ALA A 845 -7.06 14.81 -6.66
N MET A 846 -8.37 15.01 -6.75
CA MET A 846 -9.06 15.40 -7.98
C MET A 846 -10.03 16.53 -7.67
N LEU A 847 -9.98 17.59 -8.48
CA LEU A 847 -10.90 18.73 -8.43
C LEU A 847 -11.66 18.81 -9.76
N LEU A 848 -12.93 19.18 -9.67
CA LEU A 848 -13.84 19.29 -10.81
C LEU A 848 -14.73 20.53 -10.62
N LYS A 849 -14.86 21.35 -11.67
CA LYS A 849 -15.73 22.52 -11.73
C LYS A 849 -16.70 22.42 -12.91
N ILE A 850 -17.96 22.80 -12.69
CA ILE A 850 -19.03 22.72 -13.71
C ILE A 850 -19.49 24.14 -14.07
N GLU A 851 -19.22 24.58 -15.29
CA GLU A 851 -19.54 25.92 -15.79
C GLU A 851 -20.46 25.86 -17.01
N GLN A 852 -21.78 25.93 -16.79
CA GLN A 852 -22.81 25.89 -17.84
C GLN A 852 -22.68 24.65 -18.76
N TYR A 853 -21.91 24.78 -19.85
CA TYR A 853 -21.63 23.75 -20.86
C TYR A 853 -20.16 23.29 -20.85
N ARG A 854 -19.42 23.49 -19.75
CA ARG A 854 -18.04 23.02 -19.56
C ARG A 854 -17.89 22.25 -18.25
N LEU A 855 -17.10 21.18 -18.31
CA LEU A 855 -16.63 20.41 -17.16
C LEU A 855 -15.10 20.47 -17.16
N LEU A 856 -14.56 21.25 -16.23
CA LEU A 856 -13.12 21.46 -16.06
C LEU A 856 -12.64 20.56 -14.93
N TYR A 857 -11.58 19.80 -15.13
CA TYR A 857 -11.04 18.93 -14.09
C TYR A 857 -9.52 18.95 -14.04
N THR A 858 -8.98 18.64 -12.86
CA THR A 858 -7.56 18.41 -12.65
C THR A 858 -7.33 17.32 -11.61
N SER A 859 -6.28 16.51 -11.77
CA SER A 859 -5.94 15.41 -10.87
C SER A 859 -4.45 15.26 -10.64
N THR A 860 -4.09 14.86 -9.42
CA THR A 860 -2.75 14.48 -8.96
C THR A 860 -2.84 13.12 -8.24
N GLY A 861 -2.03 12.14 -8.62
CA GLY A 861 -2.18 10.75 -8.17
C GLY A 861 -3.40 10.01 -8.77
N GLY A 862 -3.74 8.86 -8.19
CA GLY A 862 -4.60 7.83 -8.82
C GLY A 862 -6.12 8.02 -8.84
N ILE A 863 -6.66 9.19 -8.47
CA ILE A 863 -8.12 9.41 -8.43
C ILE A 863 -8.67 9.58 -9.85
N ARG A 864 -9.88 9.05 -10.10
CA ARG A 864 -10.55 9.11 -11.41
C ARG A 864 -12.01 9.52 -11.26
N ALA A 865 -12.55 10.10 -12.32
CA ALA A 865 -13.97 10.32 -12.52
C ALA A 865 -14.47 9.62 -13.81
N VAL A 866 -15.78 9.49 -13.97
CA VAL A 866 -16.43 8.94 -15.16
C VAL A 866 -17.63 9.81 -15.51
N LEU A 867 -17.70 10.27 -16.76
CA LEU A 867 -18.83 11.01 -17.34
C LEU A 867 -19.70 10.05 -18.15
N CYS A 868 -21.02 10.04 -17.90
CA CYS A 868 -21.99 9.30 -18.69
C CYS A 868 -22.49 10.16 -19.85
N ARG A 869 -22.22 9.75 -21.09
CA ARG A 869 -22.70 10.39 -22.32
C ARG A 869 -23.52 9.42 -23.18
N SER A 870 -24.81 9.71 -23.34
CA SER A 870 -25.81 8.86 -24.00
C SER A 870 -25.91 7.42 -23.41
N GLY A 871 -25.36 7.18 -22.22
CA GLY A 871 -25.22 5.86 -21.59
C GLY A 871 -23.82 5.23 -21.62
N ASN A 872 -22.87 5.82 -22.36
CA ASN A 872 -21.50 5.33 -22.44
C ASN A 872 -20.63 5.99 -21.36
N ALA A 873 -19.75 5.22 -20.74
CA ALA A 873 -18.80 5.69 -19.74
C ALA A 873 -17.51 6.27 -20.37
N LEU A 874 -17.33 7.59 -20.28
CA LEU A 874 -16.08 8.28 -20.62
C LEU A 874 -15.21 8.44 -19.35
N GLN A 875 -14.05 7.78 -19.30
CA GLN A 875 -13.16 7.78 -18.12
C GLN A 875 -12.24 9.00 -18.11
N LEU A 876 -12.14 9.67 -16.96
CA LEU A 876 -11.38 10.91 -16.74
C LEU A 876 -10.34 10.74 -15.62
N PRO A 877 -9.02 10.93 -15.87
CA PRO A 877 -8.40 11.08 -17.18
C PRO A 877 -8.50 9.79 -18.02
N ASN A 878 -8.35 9.95 -19.34
CA ASN A 878 -8.50 8.87 -20.32
C ASN A 878 -7.30 7.91 -20.38
N GLN A 879 -6.13 8.32 -19.85
CA GLN A 879 -4.93 7.49 -19.76
C GLN A 879 -4.93 6.66 -18.46
N ALA A 880 -4.37 5.45 -18.52
CA ALA A 880 -4.20 4.62 -17.34
C ALA A 880 -3.18 5.24 -16.37
N ILE A 881 -3.60 5.48 -15.12
CA ILE A 881 -2.72 5.98 -14.05
C ILE A 881 -1.89 4.83 -13.48
N THR A 882 -1.00 4.31 -14.33
CA THR A 882 0.09 3.37 -14.03
C THR A 882 1.40 4.12 -14.22
N ILE A 883 2.48 3.69 -13.55
CA ILE A 883 3.82 4.29 -13.74
C ILE A 883 4.24 4.03 -15.19
N THR A 884 4.23 5.08 -16.02
CA THR A 884 4.57 4.97 -17.44
C THR A 884 6.08 4.77 -17.62
N SER A 885 6.50 4.37 -18.83
CA SER A 885 7.93 4.38 -19.18
C SER A 885 8.57 5.78 -19.05
N GLU A 886 7.81 6.87 -19.23
CA GLU A 886 8.29 8.25 -18.98
C GLU A 886 8.43 8.57 -17.48
N ASP A 887 7.44 8.21 -16.67
CA ASP A 887 7.54 8.30 -15.21
C ASP A 887 8.73 7.49 -14.71
N TYR A 888 8.95 6.28 -15.24
CA TYR A 888 10.09 5.46 -14.88
C TYR A 888 11.42 6.14 -15.21
N ILE A 889 11.54 6.81 -16.35
CA ILE A 889 12.71 7.64 -16.68
C ILE A 889 12.90 8.79 -15.67
N GLN A 890 11.81 9.46 -15.23
CA GLN A 890 11.89 10.48 -14.19
C GLN A 890 12.30 9.91 -12.82
N LEU A 891 11.69 8.80 -12.38
CA LEU A 891 12.06 8.10 -11.14
C LEU A 891 13.56 7.76 -11.15
N ARG A 892 14.05 7.23 -12.27
CA ARG A 892 15.45 6.87 -12.50
C ARG A 892 16.39 8.08 -12.54
N ALA A 893 15.94 9.22 -13.07
CA ALA A 893 16.67 10.48 -13.02
C ALA A 893 16.70 11.09 -11.60
N GLY A 894 15.72 10.77 -10.75
CA GLY A 894 15.66 11.11 -9.33
C GLY A 894 16.27 10.09 -8.38
N ASN A 895 17.01 9.09 -8.88
CA ASN A 895 17.57 7.96 -8.12
C ASN A 895 16.53 7.13 -7.31
N ALA A 896 15.25 7.21 -7.65
CA ALA A 896 14.20 6.44 -7.02
C ALA A 896 14.11 5.00 -7.58
N THR A 897 13.62 4.10 -6.74
CA THR A 897 13.45 2.66 -7.00
C THR A 897 11.98 2.29 -7.05
N LEU A 898 11.68 1.17 -7.69
CA LEU A 898 10.39 0.49 -7.57
C LEU A 898 10.59 -0.87 -6.91
N ASN A 899 9.88 -1.11 -5.81
CA ASN A 899 9.91 -2.39 -5.12
C ASN A 899 9.10 -3.47 -5.90
N GLN A 900 8.84 -4.62 -5.29
CA GLN A 900 8.08 -5.71 -5.93
C GLN A 900 6.57 -5.39 -6.12
N ASP A 901 6.05 -4.39 -5.39
CA ASP A 901 4.64 -3.94 -5.42
C ASP A 901 4.43 -2.70 -6.32
N ASN A 902 5.43 -2.30 -7.11
CA ASN A 902 5.47 -1.04 -7.85
C ASN A 902 5.35 0.23 -6.98
N LEU A 903 5.71 0.14 -5.69
CA LEU A 903 5.85 1.31 -4.82
C LEU A 903 7.22 2.00 -5.04
N ILE A 904 7.16 3.30 -5.31
CA ILE A 904 8.29 4.23 -5.33
C ILE A 904 8.91 4.23 -3.93
N ASP A 905 10.13 3.72 -3.85
CA ASP A 905 10.91 3.51 -2.63
C ASP A 905 10.22 2.67 -1.54
N GLY A 906 9.21 1.87 -1.92
CA GLY A 906 8.35 1.16 -0.97
C GLY A 906 7.32 2.04 -0.26
N ILE A 907 7.09 3.28 -0.75
CA ILE A 907 6.31 4.31 -0.04
C ILE A 907 5.14 4.87 -0.87
N CYS A 908 5.35 5.23 -2.15
CA CYS A 908 4.33 5.92 -2.95
C CYS A 908 3.91 5.13 -4.21
N LEU A 909 2.62 5.12 -4.56
CA LEU A 909 2.09 4.44 -5.75
C LEU A 909 2.10 5.30 -7.02
N SER A 910 2.45 6.59 -6.96
CA SER A 910 2.38 7.49 -8.12
C SER A 910 3.49 8.54 -8.09
N ALA A 911 4.08 8.79 -9.26
CA ALA A 911 5.02 9.89 -9.46
C ALA A 911 4.34 11.27 -9.45
N SER A 912 3.00 11.34 -9.55
CA SER A 912 2.21 12.57 -9.65
C SER A 912 1.52 13.01 -8.35
N SER A 913 1.85 12.41 -7.21
CA SER A 913 1.19 12.67 -5.91
C SER A 913 1.48 14.06 -5.32
N LEU A 914 0.53 14.61 -4.56
CA LEU A 914 0.77 15.76 -3.68
C LEU A 914 1.59 15.31 -2.47
N GLY A 915 2.68 16.02 -2.17
CA GLY A 915 3.49 15.76 -0.98
C GLY A 915 4.66 14.83 -1.28
N PHE A 916 5.03 13.97 -0.33
CA PHE A 916 6.21 13.11 -0.39
C PHE A 916 7.49 13.83 -0.84
N SER A 917 7.69 15.08 -0.39
CA SER A 917 8.73 15.96 -0.93
C SER A 917 10.17 15.47 -0.68
N PHE A 918 10.39 14.50 0.23
CA PHE A 918 11.70 13.81 0.32
C PHE A 918 12.02 12.91 -0.89
N LEU A 919 11.01 12.53 -1.68
CA LEU A 919 11.15 11.80 -2.96
C LEU A 919 11.38 12.74 -4.16
N TYR A 920 11.57 14.05 -3.96
CA TYR A 920 11.97 14.96 -5.03
C TYR A 920 13.34 14.55 -5.61
N PRO A 921 13.55 14.52 -6.96
CA PRO A 921 12.64 14.91 -8.05
C PRO A 921 11.80 13.76 -8.63
N ALA A 922 11.86 12.56 -8.05
CA ALA A 922 11.17 11.38 -8.54
C ALA A 922 9.64 11.48 -8.40
N VAL A 923 9.15 11.99 -7.26
CA VAL A 923 7.73 12.37 -7.10
C VAL A 923 7.59 13.88 -7.20
N LEU A 924 6.59 14.34 -7.95
CA LEU A 924 6.22 15.75 -8.14
C LEU A 924 4.69 15.87 -8.20
N PRO A 925 4.08 17.01 -7.83
CA PRO A 925 2.63 17.24 -7.89
C PRO A 925 2.14 17.51 -9.33
N LYS A 926 2.66 16.79 -10.34
CA LYS A 926 2.30 16.94 -11.76
C LYS A 926 0.79 16.79 -11.93
N SER A 927 0.11 17.91 -12.16
CA SER A 927 -1.34 17.97 -12.31
C SER A 927 -1.71 17.75 -13.78
N TYR A 928 -2.46 16.69 -14.06
CA TYR A 928 -3.20 16.60 -15.31
C TYR A 928 -4.35 17.63 -15.27
N GLN A 929 -4.66 18.28 -16.39
CA GLN A 929 -5.79 19.19 -16.53
C GLN A 929 -6.38 19.10 -17.94
N ASP A 930 -7.71 19.13 -18.04
CA ASP A 930 -8.47 19.04 -19.28
C ASP A 930 -9.85 19.70 -19.12
N VAL A 931 -10.50 20.06 -20.25
CA VAL A 931 -11.76 20.82 -20.31
C VAL A 931 -12.71 20.17 -21.31
N ILE A 932 -13.74 19.51 -20.79
CA ILE A 932 -14.75 18.82 -21.59
C ILE A 932 -15.92 19.77 -21.87
N LYS A 933 -16.33 19.84 -23.12
CA LYS A 933 -17.59 20.48 -23.52
C LYS A 933 -18.74 19.54 -23.18
N LEU A 934 -19.65 19.99 -22.34
CA LEU A 934 -20.89 19.28 -22.01
C LEU A 934 -21.93 19.48 -23.13
N THR A 935 -22.82 18.51 -23.24
CA THR A 935 -23.82 18.31 -24.31
C THR A 935 -25.12 17.79 -23.68
N GLU A 936 -26.24 17.86 -24.38
CA GLU A 936 -27.54 17.36 -23.88
C GLU A 936 -27.58 15.83 -23.67
N ASP A 937 -26.63 15.13 -24.30
CA ASP A 937 -26.30 13.72 -24.11
C ASP A 937 -25.65 13.41 -22.75
N ASP A 938 -25.06 14.39 -22.06
CA ASP A 938 -24.39 14.15 -20.77
C ASP A 938 -25.41 14.03 -19.63
N GLU A 939 -25.45 12.87 -18.98
CA GLU A 939 -26.47 12.56 -17.98
C GLU A 939 -25.98 12.85 -16.55
N PHE A 940 -24.75 12.42 -16.22
CA PHE A 940 -24.14 12.58 -14.91
C PHE A 940 -22.63 12.35 -14.94
N VAL A 941 -21.93 12.86 -13.93
CA VAL A 941 -20.51 12.54 -13.64
C VAL A 941 -20.38 11.90 -12.25
N VAL A 942 -19.55 10.86 -12.17
CA VAL A 942 -19.19 10.16 -10.93
C VAL A 942 -17.73 10.47 -10.62
N ILE A 943 -17.44 11.04 -9.45
CA ILE A 943 -16.08 11.19 -8.93
C ILE A 943 -15.91 10.17 -7.81
N ALA A 944 -14.86 9.34 -7.82
CA ALA A 944 -14.69 8.34 -6.77
C ALA A 944 -13.23 8.01 -6.45
N SER A 945 -13.02 7.58 -5.20
CA SER A 945 -11.77 7.00 -4.71
C SER A 945 -11.29 5.82 -5.55
N THR A 946 -9.97 5.62 -5.60
CA THR A 946 -9.26 4.48 -6.23
C THR A 946 -9.93 3.11 -6.01
N ALA A 947 -10.52 2.91 -4.83
CA ALA A 947 -11.26 1.70 -4.47
C ALA A 947 -12.40 1.35 -5.44
N LEU A 948 -13.20 2.31 -5.90
CA LEU A 948 -14.35 2.02 -6.77
C LEU A 948 -13.89 1.36 -8.08
N TRP A 949 -12.95 2.03 -8.74
CA TRP A 949 -12.42 1.67 -10.06
C TRP A 949 -11.48 0.45 -10.03
N LYS A 950 -11.22 -0.13 -8.84
CA LYS A 950 -10.54 -1.42 -8.70
C LYS A 950 -11.49 -2.62 -8.81
N TYR A 951 -12.74 -2.46 -8.39
CA TYR A 951 -13.72 -3.57 -8.34
C TYR A 951 -14.88 -3.44 -9.34
N ILE A 952 -15.10 -2.25 -9.90
CA ILE A 952 -16.21 -1.96 -10.82
C ILE A 952 -15.63 -1.25 -12.06
N SER A 953 -16.02 -1.68 -13.26
CA SER A 953 -15.60 -0.97 -14.48
C SER A 953 -16.35 0.37 -14.61
N PRO A 954 -15.82 1.34 -15.38
CA PRO A 954 -16.52 2.59 -15.68
C PRO A 954 -17.93 2.38 -16.24
N GLN A 955 -18.11 1.39 -17.12
CA GLN A 955 -19.40 1.09 -17.76
C GLN A 955 -20.36 0.41 -16.79
N ASP A 956 -19.92 -0.60 -16.03
CA ASP A 956 -20.75 -1.24 -15.00
C ASP A 956 -21.26 -0.21 -13.98
N ALA A 957 -20.41 0.76 -13.59
CA ALA A 957 -20.78 1.82 -12.66
C ALA A 957 -21.85 2.75 -13.25
N VAL A 958 -21.75 3.12 -14.53
CA VAL A 958 -22.77 3.90 -15.25
C VAL A 958 -24.09 3.13 -15.33
N ASP A 959 -24.08 1.90 -15.86
CA ASP A 959 -25.29 1.11 -16.07
C ASP A 959 -26.02 0.79 -14.76
N ASN A 960 -25.27 0.61 -13.66
CA ASN A 960 -25.84 0.39 -12.34
C ASN A 960 -26.61 1.59 -11.77
N ILE A 961 -26.31 2.83 -12.19
CA ILE A 961 -26.93 4.04 -11.63
C ILE A 961 -27.71 4.88 -12.64
N ARG A 962 -27.64 4.55 -13.94
CA ARG A 962 -28.33 5.30 -15.00
C ARG A 962 -29.83 5.41 -14.77
N THR A 963 -30.46 4.33 -14.30
CA THR A 963 -31.88 4.26 -13.94
C THR A 963 -32.23 4.94 -12.60
N ILE A 964 -31.24 5.39 -11.82
CA ILE A 964 -31.44 5.99 -10.50
C ILE A 964 -31.31 7.51 -10.59
N TYR A 965 -32.46 8.18 -10.64
CA TYR A 965 -32.56 9.64 -10.75
C TYR A 965 -32.02 10.40 -9.53
N ASN A 966 -32.14 9.83 -8.32
CA ASN A 966 -31.63 10.43 -7.09
C ASN A 966 -30.13 10.12 -6.93
N PRO A 967 -29.23 11.13 -6.99
CA PRO A 967 -27.79 10.90 -6.96
C PRO A 967 -27.27 10.40 -5.59
N GLN A 968 -28.01 10.61 -4.49
CA GLN A 968 -27.63 10.10 -3.17
C GLN A 968 -27.78 8.57 -3.11
N ILE A 969 -28.89 8.05 -3.64
CA ILE A 969 -29.12 6.60 -3.77
C ILE A 969 -28.09 5.99 -4.73
N ALA A 970 -27.79 6.67 -5.83
CA ALA A 970 -26.75 6.25 -6.78
C ALA A 970 -25.35 6.14 -6.11
N ALA A 971 -24.95 7.14 -5.32
CA ALA A 971 -23.68 7.14 -4.60
C ALA A 971 -23.58 5.99 -3.58
N LYS A 972 -24.68 5.69 -2.86
CA LYS A 972 -24.75 4.52 -1.95
C LYS A 972 -24.69 3.19 -2.70
N LYS A 973 -25.44 3.03 -3.79
CA LYS A 973 -25.43 1.79 -4.60
C LYS A 973 -24.05 1.42 -5.15
N LEU A 974 -23.23 2.42 -5.51
CA LEU A 974 -21.83 2.21 -5.89
C LEU A 974 -20.95 1.82 -4.70
N GLN A 975 -21.19 2.39 -3.52
CA GLN A 975 -20.47 2.04 -2.29
C GLN A 975 -20.75 0.59 -1.85
N ASP A 976 -22.02 0.18 -1.88
CA ASP A 976 -22.45 -1.18 -1.50
C ASP A 976 -21.80 -2.24 -2.39
N MET A 977 -21.69 -1.99 -3.70
CA MET A 977 -20.99 -2.88 -4.64
C MET A 977 -19.54 -3.14 -4.19
N VAL A 978 -18.80 -2.08 -3.86
CA VAL A 978 -17.40 -2.19 -3.43
C VAL A 978 -17.29 -2.99 -2.12
N GLN A 979 -18.20 -2.81 -1.17
CA GLN A 979 -18.22 -3.54 0.11
C GLN A 979 -18.64 -5.02 -0.05
N ALA A 980 -19.54 -5.31 -0.99
CA ALA A 980 -19.90 -6.67 -1.38
C ALA A 980 -18.71 -7.43 -2.03
N PHE A 981 -17.82 -6.71 -2.72
CA PHE A 981 -16.54 -7.21 -3.26
C PHE A 981 -15.40 -7.24 -2.23
N GLU A 982 -15.74 -7.44 -0.95
CA GLU A 982 -14.85 -7.68 0.19
C GLU A 982 -13.95 -6.51 0.61
N TYR A 983 -14.14 -5.31 0.06
CA TYR A 983 -13.35 -4.13 0.41
C TYR A 983 -13.77 -3.51 1.75
N VAL A 984 -12.85 -3.52 2.72
CA VAL A 984 -13.02 -2.97 4.09
C VAL A 984 -12.16 -1.70 4.31
N GLY A 985 -11.93 -0.93 3.25
CA GLY A 985 -11.16 0.31 3.27
C GLY A 985 -12.02 1.57 3.18
N ASN A 986 -11.36 2.72 2.96
CA ASN A 986 -12.08 3.97 2.73
C ASN A 986 -12.68 3.97 1.31
N VAL A 987 -13.98 4.21 1.19
CA VAL A 987 -14.62 4.51 -0.10
C VAL A 987 -15.19 5.91 -0.01
N SER A 988 -15.03 6.71 -1.05
CA SER A 988 -15.66 8.02 -1.16
C SER A 988 -16.13 8.23 -2.59
N ILE A 989 -17.41 8.58 -2.75
CA ILE A 989 -18.11 8.70 -4.03
C ILE A 989 -18.94 9.98 -4.02
N ILE A 990 -18.88 10.74 -5.11
CA ILE A 990 -19.75 11.89 -5.42
C ILE A 990 -20.41 11.62 -6.77
N VAL A 991 -21.72 11.79 -6.86
CA VAL A 991 -22.50 11.71 -8.11
C VAL A 991 -23.14 13.07 -8.35
N VAL A 992 -22.87 13.67 -9.51
CA VAL A 992 -23.52 14.91 -9.96
C VAL A 992 -24.33 14.62 -11.22
N ARG A 993 -25.65 14.78 -11.17
CA ARG A 993 -26.58 14.50 -12.28
C ARG A 993 -27.12 15.82 -12.83
N PHE A 994 -27.03 16.01 -14.14
CA PHE A 994 -27.40 17.27 -14.80
C PHE A 994 -28.93 17.41 -14.89
N LYS A 995 -29.45 18.63 -14.76
CA LYS A 995 -30.88 18.93 -14.92
C LYS A 995 -31.19 19.17 -16.40
N ARG A 996 -31.94 18.26 -17.02
CA ARG A 996 -32.51 18.47 -18.35
C ARG A 996 -33.59 19.56 -18.33
N SER A 997 -33.69 20.30 -19.42
CA SER A 997 -34.65 21.40 -19.63
C SER A 997 -36.10 20.88 -19.70
N ARG A 998 -36.77 20.86 -18.55
CA ARG A 998 -38.24 20.73 -18.36
C ARG A 998 -38.96 19.72 -19.29
N GLU A 999 -39.06 18.46 -18.85
CA GLU A 999 -40.33 17.71 -19.02
C GLU A 999 -40.51 16.56 -18.02
N GLU A 1000 -39.43 15.83 -17.65
CA GLU A 1000 -39.53 14.65 -16.79
C GLU A 1000 -40.03 14.93 -15.35
N CYS A 1001 -39.75 16.11 -14.78
CA CYS A 1001 -40.20 16.48 -13.42
C CYS A 1001 -41.73 16.48 -13.25
N CYS A 1002 -42.51 16.52 -14.33
CA CYS A 1002 -43.98 16.50 -14.26
C CYS A 1002 -44.59 15.10 -14.06
N TYR A 1003 -43.79 14.03 -14.10
CA TYR A 1003 -44.29 12.65 -13.94
C TYR A 1003 -44.36 12.15 -12.49
N GLN A 1004 -43.64 12.78 -11.55
CA GLN A 1004 -43.65 12.33 -10.14
C GLN A 1004 -44.98 12.65 -9.43
N ASN A 1005 -45.64 13.77 -9.74
CA ASN A 1005 -46.87 14.18 -9.02
C ASN A 1005 -48.18 13.58 -9.61
N LYS A 1006 -48.22 13.20 -10.89
CA LYS A 1006 -49.48 12.78 -11.55
C LYS A 1006 -49.93 11.34 -11.28
N ASN A 1007 -49.09 10.51 -10.69
CA ASN A 1007 -49.41 9.10 -10.39
C ASN A 1007 -49.86 8.85 -8.94
N GLN A 1008 -49.84 9.86 -8.04
CA GLN A 1008 -50.31 9.71 -6.66
C GLN A 1008 -51.72 10.27 -6.41
N GLU A 1009 -52.17 11.29 -7.16
CA GLU A 1009 -53.47 11.95 -6.92
C GLU A 1009 -54.69 11.23 -7.53
N ARG A 1010 -54.51 10.11 -8.25
CA ARG A 1010 -55.62 9.40 -8.95
C ARG A 1010 -56.32 8.31 -8.14
N SER A 1011 -56.11 8.25 -6.83
CA SER A 1011 -56.72 7.25 -5.94
C SER A 1011 -57.65 7.84 -4.86
N SER A 1012 -58.19 9.04 -5.05
CA SER A 1012 -59.18 9.63 -4.14
C SER A 1012 -60.27 10.49 -4.80
N THR A 1013 -61.44 9.85 -4.99
CA THR A 1013 -62.80 10.44 -4.94
C THR A 1013 -63.40 11.20 -6.15
N ILE A 1014 -64.70 10.91 -6.35
CA ILE A 1014 -65.79 11.65 -7.02
C ILE A 1014 -66.13 11.27 -8.48
N MET A 1015 -67.43 10.96 -8.67
CA MET A 1015 -68.09 10.82 -9.97
C MET A 1015 -68.59 12.18 -10.47
N THR A 1016 -68.50 12.45 -11.78
CA THR A 1016 -69.59 13.10 -12.56
C THR A 1016 -69.31 12.99 -14.07
N LYS A 1017 -70.33 13.26 -14.91
CA LYS A 1017 -70.30 13.13 -16.38
C LYS A 1017 -69.50 14.31 -17.00
N SER A 1018 -68.74 14.15 -18.10
CA SER A 1018 -69.35 14.09 -19.45
C SER A 1018 -68.32 13.93 -20.59
N THR A 1019 -68.79 13.37 -21.72
CA THR A 1019 -68.35 13.51 -23.14
C THR A 1019 -66.85 13.52 -23.54
N SER A 1020 -66.52 12.59 -24.45
CA SER A 1020 -65.26 12.49 -25.23
C SER A 1020 -65.28 13.34 -26.52
N PRO A 1021 -64.17 13.41 -27.32
CA PRO A 1021 -63.90 12.34 -28.30
C PRO A 1021 -62.50 11.68 -28.19
N ARG A 1022 -62.37 10.47 -28.75
CA ARG A 1022 -61.11 9.73 -28.98
C ARG A 1022 -60.75 9.75 -30.47
N SER A 1023 -59.46 9.59 -30.80
CA SER A 1023 -59.04 9.08 -32.13
C SER A 1023 -57.69 8.34 -32.13
N GLY A 1024 -56.65 8.85 -31.47
CA GLY A 1024 -55.28 8.31 -31.59
C GLY A 1024 -55.03 6.94 -30.92
N LEU A 1025 -55.44 6.77 -29.66
CA LEU A 1025 -54.98 5.63 -28.82
C LEU A 1025 -55.57 4.25 -29.17
N ASN A 1026 -56.65 4.19 -29.95
CA ASN A 1026 -57.26 2.91 -30.33
C ASN A 1026 -56.50 2.19 -31.45
N MET A 1027 -55.67 2.90 -32.26
CA MET A 1027 -55.00 2.27 -33.40
C MET A 1027 -53.82 1.41 -32.98
N LEU A 1028 -52.96 1.90 -32.07
CA LEU A 1028 -51.82 1.13 -31.55
C LEU A 1028 -52.28 -0.14 -30.81
N ARG A 1029 -53.28 -0.02 -29.94
CA ARG A 1029 -53.81 -1.16 -29.19
C ARG A 1029 -54.46 -2.22 -30.10
N ASN A 1030 -55.15 -1.80 -31.17
CA ASN A 1030 -55.66 -2.72 -32.20
C ASN A 1030 -54.55 -3.38 -33.05
N ILE A 1031 -53.33 -2.84 -33.06
CA ILE A 1031 -52.16 -3.45 -33.71
C ILE A 1031 -51.51 -4.46 -32.75
N GLU A 1032 -51.35 -4.11 -31.49
CA GLU A 1032 -50.84 -4.99 -30.43
C GLU A 1032 -51.75 -6.22 -30.24
N GLU A 1033 -53.05 -6.03 -30.02
CA GLU A 1033 -54.04 -7.12 -29.89
C GLU A 1033 -54.13 -7.98 -31.17
N ARG A 1034 -53.82 -7.43 -32.35
CA ARG A 1034 -53.72 -8.22 -33.60
C ARG A 1034 -52.42 -9.00 -33.73
N LEU A 1035 -51.29 -8.46 -33.30
CA LEU A 1035 -50.01 -9.17 -33.30
C LEU A 1035 -50.04 -10.34 -32.29
N GLU A 1036 -50.69 -10.13 -31.14
CA GLU A 1036 -50.91 -11.16 -30.13
C GLU A 1036 -51.86 -12.26 -30.64
N GLN A 1037 -52.96 -11.91 -31.32
CA GLN A 1037 -53.85 -12.87 -31.99
C GLN A 1037 -53.16 -13.62 -33.16
N ILE A 1038 -52.26 -12.97 -33.89
CA ILE A 1038 -51.45 -13.64 -34.93
C ILE A 1038 -50.45 -14.62 -34.30
N SER A 1039 -49.86 -14.29 -33.15
CA SER A 1039 -49.01 -15.20 -32.37
C SER A 1039 -49.78 -16.42 -31.88
N GLU A 1040 -50.98 -16.24 -31.30
CA GLU A 1040 -51.85 -17.37 -30.93
C GLU A 1040 -52.30 -18.21 -32.14
N ALA A 1041 -52.57 -17.57 -33.28
CA ALA A 1041 -52.97 -18.28 -34.50
C ALA A 1041 -51.83 -19.13 -35.08
N ILE A 1042 -50.58 -18.64 -35.06
CA ILE A 1042 -49.41 -19.40 -35.49
C ILE A 1042 -49.21 -20.63 -34.58
N ASN A 1043 -49.25 -20.45 -33.26
CA ASN A 1043 -49.09 -21.57 -32.32
C ASN A 1043 -50.21 -22.64 -32.48
N LYS A 1044 -51.44 -22.24 -32.84
CA LYS A 1044 -52.54 -23.18 -33.15
C LYS A 1044 -52.38 -23.91 -34.49
N ILE A 1045 -51.68 -23.32 -35.47
CA ILE A 1045 -51.45 -23.94 -36.78
C ILE A 1045 -50.46 -25.12 -36.70
N ASP A 1046 -49.47 -25.04 -35.80
CA ASP A 1046 -48.53 -26.16 -35.58
C ASP A 1046 -49.21 -27.33 -34.83
N ASP A 1047 -50.02 -27.07 -33.80
CA ASP A 1047 -50.73 -28.10 -33.02
C ASP A 1047 -51.81 -28.86 -33.84
N ASP A 1048 -52.57 -28.19 -34.70
CA ASP A 1048 -53.65 -28.81 -35.51
C ASP A 1048 -53.13 -29.77 -36.60
N SER A 1049 -51.81 -29.87 -36.80
CA SER A 1049 -51.19 -30.76 -37.79
C SER A 1049 -51.20 -32.25 -37.40
N SER A 1050 -51.51 -32.60 -36.14
CA SER A 1050 -51.28 -33.96 -35.64
C SER A 1050 -52.33 -34.54 -34.68
N ASN A 1051 -53.59 -34.72 -35.15
CA ASN A 1051 -54.33 -35.99 -34.96
C ASN A 1051 -55.68 -36.02 -35.69
N ASN A 1052 -55.96 -37.09 -36.45
CA ASN A 1052 -57.35 -37.48 -36.73
C ASN A 1052 -57.49 -39.02 -36.88
N TRP A 1053 -58.63 -39.54 -36.43
CA TRP A 1053 -58.83 -40.92 -36.00
C TRP A 1053 -58.73 -42.02 -37.07
N LYS A 1054 -58.31 -43.23 -36.66
CA LYS A 1054 -59.24 -44.33 -36.28
C LYS A 1054 -58.50 -45.56 -35.72
N GLY A 1055 -59.18 -46.34 -34.89
CA GLY A 1055 -58.73 -47.67 -34.45
C GLY A 1055 -59.92 -48.63 -34.30
N SER A 1056 -59.65 -49.95 -34.22
CA SER A 1056 -60.62 -50.95 -33.72
C SER A 1056 -59.97 -52.30 -33.38
N PHE A 1057 -60.15 -52.71 -32.12
CA PHE A 1057 -60.33 -54.08 -31.57
C PHE A 1057 -59.58 -55.33 -32.08
N ASN A 1058 -58.91 -55.96 -31.10
CA ASN A 1058 -58.85 -57.40 -30.77
C ASN A 1058 -58.20 -58.44 -31.72
N LYS A 1059 -57.10 -59.03 -31.22
CA LYS A 1059 -57.02 -60.49 -31.01
C LYS A 1059 -56.08 -60.85 -29.84
N LEU A 1060 -56.22 -62.06 -29.30
CA LEU A 1060 -55.37 -62.64 -28.25
C LEU A 1060 -54.11 -63.27 -28.88
N ASP A 1061 -52.99 -63.36 -28.14
CA ASP A 1061 -52.58 -64.61 -27.46
C ASP A 1061 -51.20 -64.55 -26.74
N LEU A 1062 -51.16 -65.14 -25.53
CA LEU A 1062 -50.11 -66.02 -24.90
C LEU A 1062 -48.58 -65.66 -25.00
N MET A 1063 -47.68 -65.87 -24.01
CA MET A 1063 -47.67 -66.29 -22.58
C MET A 1063 -46.18 -66.32 -22.07
N PRO A 1064 -45.82 -66.59 -20.77
CA PRO A 1064 -46.43 -66.20 -19.48
C PRO A 1064 -45.44 -65.94 -18.29
N LYS A 1065 -46.01 -65.69 -17.07
CA LYS A 1065 -45.46 -65.80 -15.69
C LYS A 1065 -44.58 -64.62 -15.18
N ASN A 1066 -44.87 -63.95 -14.05
CA ASN A 1066 -45.18 -64.32 -12.63
C ASN A 1066 -43.89 -64.52 -11.79
N ILE A 1067 -43.74 -64.07 -10.52
CA ILE A 1067 -44.66 -63.38 -9.58
C ILE A 1067 -43.89 -62.59 -8.46
N ASN A 1068 -44.54 -61.56 -7.91
CA ASN A 1068 -44.41 -60.79 -6.64
C ASN A 1068 -43.20 -60.85 -5.65
N SER A 1069 -42.80 -59.62 -5.24
CA SER A 1069 -42.72 -59.07 -3.84
C SER A 1069 -41.58 -59.34 -2.83
N SER A 1070 -41.23 -58.21 -2.17
CA SER A 1070 -40.69 -58.02 -0.78
C SER A 1070 -39.21 -58.27 -0.44
N TRP A 1071 -38.70 -57.36 0.42
CA TRP A 1071 -37.38 -57.30 1.09
C TRP A 1071 -37.32 -58.26 2.31
N PRO A 1072 -36.19 -58.50 3.03
CA PRO A 1072 -34.98 -57.66 3.14
C PRO A 1072 -33.59 -58.36 3.28
N SER A 1073 -32.54 -57.51 3.39
CA SER A 1073 -31.27 -57.65 4.13
C SER A 1073 -30.64 -59.03 4.42
N GLY A 1074 -29.38 -59.20 4.01
CA GLY A 1074 -28.45 -60.23 4.51
C GLY A 1074 -27.00 -59.93 4.12
N SER A 1075 -26.01 -60.35 4.92
CA SER A 1075 -24.58 -60.07 4.72
C SER A 1075 -23.72 -61.35 4.69
N SER A 1076 -22.39 -61.21 4.55
CA SER A 1076 -21.35 -62.26 4.69
C SER A 1076 -21.14 -63.19 3.45
N ILE A 1077 -19.98 -63.84 3.21
CA ILE A 1077 -18.53 -63.48 3.33
C ILE A 1077 -17.66 -64.62 2.69
N VAL A 1078 -16.44 -64.33 2.19
CA VAL A 1078 -15.30 -65.27 1.91
C VAL A 1078 -15.58 -66.46 0.95
N SER A 1079 -14.99 -66.64 -0.25
CA SER A 1079 -13.59 -66.59 -0.75
C SER A 1079 -12.66 -67.76 -0.36
N LYS A 1080 -11.82 -68.27 -1.29
CA LYS A 1080 -10.40 -68.69 -1.11
C LYS A 1080 -9.83 -69.61 -2.22
N ASN A 1081 -8.50 -69.79 -2.13
CA ASN A 1081 -7.61 -70.83 -2.70
C ASN A 1081 -6.95 -70.50 -4.05
N SER A 1082 -5.66 -70.79 -4.26
CA SER A 1082 -4.62 -71.41 -3.40
C SER A 1082 -3.22 -70.84 -3.77
N THR A 1083 -2.09 -71.10 -3.10
CA THR A 1083 -1.74 -72.15 -2.10
C THR A 1083 -0.98 -71.51 -0.91
N SER A 1084 -0.10 -72.11 -0.07
CA SER A 1084 0.71 -73.35 -0.10
C SER A 1084 0.69 -74.14 1.23
N ARG A 1085 1.74 -74.94 1.45
CA ARG A 1085 2.02 -75.91 2.54
C ARG A 1085 3.40 -75.57 3.15
N VAL A 1086 3.78 -75.84 4.40
CA VAL A 1086 3.21 -76.52 5.61
C VAL A 1086 3.74 -75.77 6.88
N VAL A 1087 3.65 -76.13 8.18
CA VAL A 1087 3.46 -77.40 8.93
C VAL A 1087 2.58 -77.19 10.19
N SER A 1088 2.88 -77.81 11.35
CA SER A 1088 2.11 -77.83 12.64
C SER A 1088 3.03 -78.33 13.78
N PRO A 1089 2.60 -78.55 15.06
CA PRO A 1089 1.40 -78.12 15.82
C PRO A 1089 1.64 -77.68 17.31
N SER A 1090 0.53 -77.35 18.02
CA SER A 1090 0.17 -77.65 19.45
C SER A 1090 0.14 -76.54 20.56
N ASN A 1091 -1.08 -76.31 21.10
CA ASN A 1091 -1.56 -76.32 22.51
C ASN A 1091 -0.60 -75.91 23.68
N ALA A 1092 -0.99 -75.21 24.77
CA ALA A 1092 -2.25 -74.64 25.30
C ALA A 1092 -1.94 -73.58 26.44
N PRO A 1093 -2.92 -72.83 27.02
CA PRO A 1093 -2.67 -71.62 27.86
C PRO A 1093 -2.70 -71.88 29.39
N PRO A 1094 -2.39 -70.89 30.27
CA PRO A 1094 -3.37 -69.87 30.73
C PRO A 1094 -2.80 -68.43 31.00
N ASP A 1095 -3.69 -67.53 31.46
CA ASP A 1095 -3.47 -66.20 32.10
C ASP A 1095 -2.46 -66.20 33.29
N PRO A 1096 -1.89 -65.05 33.79
CA PRO A 1096 -2.60 -63.76 33.96
C PRO A 1096 -1.80 -62.41 33.90
N HIS A 1097 -2.54 -61.29 34.06
CA HIS A 1097 -2.22 -60.01 34.74
C HIS A 1097 -0.94 -59.18 34.49
N ASN A 1098 -1.12 -57.84 34.55
CA ASN A 1098 -0.21 -56.73 34.93
C ASN A 1098 1.30 -56.86 34.57
N ASP A 1099 1.90 -55.93 33.81
CA ASP A 1099 2.14 -54.56 34.30
C ASP A 1099 2.64 -53.57 33.20
N GLN A 1100 2.93 -52.31 33.60
CA GLN A 1100 3.71 -51.28 32.87
C GLN A 1100 3.04 -50.37 31.80
N GLU A 1101 1.74 -50.05 31.91
CA GLU A 1101 1.22 -48.79 31.35
C GLU A 1101 1.72 -47.56 32.17
N SER A 1102 2.98 -47.12 31.99
CA SER A 1102 3.48 -45.91 32.68
C SER A 1102 4.54 -45.08 31.96
N THR A 1103 5.46 -45.70 31.21
CA THR A 1103 6.69 -45.03 30.76
C THR A 1103 6.50 -44.12 29.52
N HIS A 1104 5.73 -44.54 28.51
CA HIS A 1104 5.69 -43.85 27.21
C HIS A 1104 4.93 -42.51 27.18
N ARG A 1105 3.96 -42.26 28.09
CA ARG A 1105 3.27 -40.95 28.17
C ARG A 1105 4.17 -39.81 28.66
N SER A 1106 5.29 -40.13 29.34
CA SER A 1106 6.25 -39.12 29.83
C SER A 1106 7.11 -38.48 28.72
N SER A 1107 7.42 -39.23 27.66
CA SER A 1107 8.34 -38.82 26.60
C SER A 1107 7.71 -37.80 25.64
N ILE A 1108 6.42 -37.96 25.31
CA ILE A 1108 5.70 -37.04 24.42
C ILE A 1108 5.51 -35.67 25.09
N ARG A 1109 5.12 -35.63 26.38
CA ARG A 1109 5.00 -34.35 27.11
C ARG A 1109 6.32 -33.57 27.14
N LYS A 1110 7.47 -34.24 27.36
CA LYS A 1110 8.79 -33.59 27.31
C LYS A 1110 9.17 -33.05 25.93
N LYS A 1111 8.69 -33.66 24.83
CA LYS A 1111 8.92 -33.14 23.47
C LYS A 1111 8.01 -31.94 23.12
N ILE A 1112 6.77 -31.93 23.60
CA ILE A 1112 5.85 -30.77 23.44
C ILE A 1112 6.37 -29.57 24.22
N ASP A 1113 6.73 -29.77 25.50
CA ASP A 1113 7.25 -28.72 26.38
C ASP A 1113 8.58 -28.10 25.87
N MET A 1114 9.37 -28.86 25.10
CA MET A 1114 10.55 -28.35 24.39
C MET A 1114 10.20 -27.47 23.17
N TYR A 1115 9.11 -27.76 22.46
CA TYR A 1115 8.66 -26.97 21.31
C TYR A 1115 8.07 -25.61 21.74
N ASP A 1116 7.27 -25.58 22.81
CA ASP A 1116 6.74 -24.33 23.36
C ASP A 1116 7.84 -23.44 23.98
N ARG A 1117 8.90 -24.03 24.53
CA ARG A 1117 10.11 -23.30 24.97
C ARG A 1117 10.86 -22.63 23.81
N LEU A 1118 10.89 -23.26 22.62
CA LEU A 1118 11.52 -22.67 21.42
C LEU A 1118 10.70 -21.47 20.89
N ASN A 1119 9.38 -21.60 20.80
CA ASN A 1119 8.50 -20.50 20.39
C ASN A 1119 8.50 -19.35 21.41
N THR A 1120 8.44 -19.64 22.71
CA THR A 1120 8.53 -18.58 23.74
C THR A 1120 9.89 -17.92 23.77
N ALA A 1121 11.00 -18.60 23.47
CA ALA A 1121 12.31 -17.96 23.32
C ALA A 1121 12.32 -16.91 22.19
N ALA A 1122 11.73 -17.22 21.02
CA ALA A 1122 11.61 -16.28 19.91
C ALA A 1122 10.70 -15.08 20.25
N ILE A 1123 9.59 -15.32 20.96
CA ILE A 1123 8.66 -14.27 21.41
C ILE A 1123 9.26 -13.40 22.54
N ILE A 1124 10.11 -13.99 23.39
CA ILE A 1124 10.84 -13.25 24.43
C ILE A 1124 11.97 -12.43 23.80
N ASP A 1125 12.67 -12.92 22.78
CA ASP A 1125 13.69 -12.11 22.10
C ASP A 1125 13.06 -11.00 21.25
N SER A 1126 11.92 -11.23 20.59
CA SER A 1126 11.18 -10.16 19.90
C SER A 1126 10.64 -9.11 20.88
N LYS A 1127 10.08 -9.52 22.04
CA LYS A 1127 9.73 -8.59 23.13
C LYS A 1127 10.94 -7.84 23.69
N LYS A 1128 12.10 -8.48 23.84
CA LYS A 1128 13.34 -7.82 24.30
C LYS A 1128 13.91 -6.86 23.26
N ARG A 1129 13.83 -7.17 21.96
CA ARG A 1129 14.15 -6.24 20.86
C ARG A 1129 13.20 -5.05 20.86
N PHE A 1130 11.90 -5.28 21.03
CA PHE A 1130 10.90 -4.20 21.11
C PHE A 1130 11.07 -3.33 22.36
N GLN A 1131 11.35 -3.92 23.53
CA GLN A 1131 11.68 -3.16 24.75
C GLN A 1131 13.00 -2.40 24.63
N ARG A 1132 14.04 -2.96 23.99
CA ARG A 1132 15.28 -2.23 23.68
C ARG A 1132 15.01 -1.07 22.74
N ALA A 1133 14.30 -1.30 21.62
CA ALA A 1133 13.92 -0.24 20.70
C ALA A 1133 13.11 0.88 21.42
N ARG A 1134 12.19 0.52 22.31
CA ARG A 1134 11.42 1.49 23.10
C ARG A 1134 12.27 2.24 24.12
N LEU A 1135 13.22 1.59 24.79
CA LEU A 1135 14.16 2.23 25.72
C LEU A 1135 15.13 3.17 25.00
N THR A 1136 15.69 2.75 23.86
CA THR A 1136 16.55 3.61 23.02
C THR A 1136 15.76 4.78 22.43
N LEU A 1137 14.47 4.60 22.14
CA LEU A 1137 13.57 5.69 21.73
C LEU A 1137 13.28 6.65 22.91
N ASP A 1138 12.98 6.14 24.11
CA ASP A 1138 12.82 6.95 25.33
C ASP A 1138 14.10 7.75 25.66
N GLU A 1139 15.29 7.15 25.53
CA GLU A 1139 16.57 7.85 25.71
C GLU A 1139 16.79 8.94 24.65
N GLN A 1140 16.54 8.66 23.36
CA GLN A 1140 16.65 9.66 22.30
C GLN A 1140 15.60 10.79 22.40
N LEU A 1141 14.42 10.52 22.95
CA LEU A 1141 13.40 11.52 23.23
C LEU A 1141 13.80 12.40 24.43
N ARG A 1142 14.26 11.80 25.54
CA ARG A 1142 14.78 12.54 26.70
C ARG A 1142 15.96 13.45 26.34
N LEU A 1143 16.84 13.00 25.44
CA LEU A 1143 17.98 13.79 24.96
C LEU A 1143 17.59 14.96 24.01
N ARG A 1144 16.31 15.11 23.62
CA ARG A 1144 15.87 16.09 22.61
C ARG A 1144 14.77 17.06 23.05
N THR A 1145 14.25 16.96 24.28
CA THR A 1145 13.25 17.91 24.80
C THR A 1145 13.55 18.34 26.24
N PRO A 1146 13.48 19.65 26.58
CA PRO A 1146 13.51 20.09 27.97
C PRO A 1146 12.39 19.43 28.79
N GLU A 1147 12.71 19.07 30.03
CA GLU A 1147 11.77 18.37 30.92
C GLU A 1147 10.54 19.24 31.24
N GLY A 1148 9.34 18.63 31.22
CA GLY A 1148 8.10 19.29 31.64
C GLY A 1148 6.86 19.11 30.76
N LYS A 1149 6.92 18.42 29.61
CA LYS A 1149 5.76 18.29 28.68
C LYS A 1149 5.28 16.86 28.34
N ILE A 1150 5.83 15.82 28.96
CA ILE A 1150 5.52 14.41 28.58
C ILE A 1150 4.29 13.83 29.31
N THR A 1151 3.88 14.38 30.45
CA THR A 1151 2.76 13.87 31.28
C THR A 1151 1.35 14.00 30.67
N LYS A 1152 1.20 14.58 29.46
CA LYS A 1152 -0.08 14.70 28.75
C LYS A 1152 -0.20 13.85 27.48
N LEU A 1153 0.80 13.04 27.13
CA LEU A 1153 0.80 12.19 25.91
C LEU A 1153 0.67 10.69 26.17
N TYR A 1154 0.61 10.24 27.44
CA TYR A 1154 0.56 8.82 27.81
C TYR A 1154 -0.86 8.25 28.02
N ASN A 1155 -1.92 9.03 27.74
CA ASN A 1155 -3.33 8.67 27.93
C ASN A 1155 -4.15 8.73 26.62
N VAL A 1156 -3.55 8.31 25.49
CA VAL A 1156 -4.22 8.11 24.18
C VAL A 1156 -3.71 6.82 23.55
#